data_AF-A0A352PYS5-F1
#
_entry.id   AF-A0A352PYS5-F1
#
_cell.length_a   1.000
_cell.length_b   1.000
_cell.length_c   1.000
_cell.angle_alpha   90.00
_cell.angle_beta   90.00
_cell.angle_gamma   90.00
#
_symmetry.space_group_name_H-M   'P 1'
#
loop_
_entity.id
_entity.type
_entity.pdbx_description
1 polymer ?
#
loop_
_entity_poly.entity_id
_entity_poly.type
_entity_poly.pdbx_seq_one_letter_code
_entity_poly.pdbx_strand_id
1 'polypeptide(L)'
;MQRDKVETVHKLLLWAAIISFSFGWGIATAFGDTTVTKLSINGPSSVNEKTSSTYTAVATFSDGATQKVTSDAKWSENSSYATLSKGVLSAGSVSSNQSVTITASYYKDGVTKTANKTVTIVNVSGAKTLSGIAVTGPSSLNEGTKANYTATATFSDGSTQNVTASATWTDNSSAATIGGGGVLTTGQVTGNQSVTVTASYTSGGVSRTGSKAVTIVDLAASSTSKSINSTSQNRTTLPAGPVAEQPLTTLGNFNIFAVNDLGMHCGDLDHRIASILPPFNVLHAVVVQKGTSSLAPEILTPTDVDVVYSAASNPNDPALAKPAAAPIFKTNFWAPNPVQPSVSLAFDGYDPFYPPAVLSPSAVGADMGLPAPDLALLYPVSGSGALVAAQQDMPGVGAPYTANNPQSFKRFDTDFPFFTSFPFGYRLANMNWFAADGIPVAPFDDSGRPNSYPLVRVQAKAKTTALTGTAGQILASMDSVIPVSAEAACYKCHVSSADGGTGKAACIPGVDANCATQGSPRSQTAFVVARPAEDTAADVPADARKEWAADNNIIRLHDAKHGTHLQNSTPIVCQTCHYTPALDLAHLGPLGPGDANANGRDQKVHRTNSRVLHSHHGQFTDLFVNDLPPPSDSRRKDPATGKLVVNAFVEDKLNNSCYQCHPGPNTKCLRGAMFNAGMVCNDCHGGMQQVGNDFSQNLSATKPFPAGADLTKRIPWANEPKCQSCHTGDAVSNMGLTDPNVIKSSDGIRLLQAYRTNDTANA
;
A
#
# COMPACT_ATOMS: atom_id res chain seq x y z
N MET A 1 -18.07 1.04 -40.26
CA MET A 1 -17.08 1.15 -41.36
C MET A 1 -15.94 2.02 -40.84
N GLN A 2 -14.97 1.36 -40.21
CA GLN A 2 -13.74 1.97 -39.66
C GLN A 2 -12.77 2.28 -40.81
N ARG A 3 -11.94 3.30 -40.63
CA ARG A 3 -10.66 3.41 -41.35
C ARG A 3 -9.54 3.54 -40.33
N ASP A 4 -8.84 2.44 -40.18
CA ASP A 4 -7.55 2.30 -39.51
C ASP A 4 -6.40 2.74 -40.42
N LYS A 5 -5.29 3.03 -39.73
CA LYS A 5 -3.94 3.35 -40.18
C LYS A 5 -3.35 2.24 -41.06
N VAL A 6 -2.29 2.55 -41.83
CA VAL A 6 -1.00 1.80 -41.87
C VAL A 6 -0.04 2.40 -42.92
N GLU A 7 1.24 2.44 -42.53
CA GLU A 7 2.47 2.70 -43.29
C GLU A 7 2.58 1.94 -44.63
N THR A 8 3.53 2.32 -45.50
CA THR A 8 4.41 1.42 -46.31
C THR A 8 5.18 2.28 -47.33
N VAL A 9 6.45 2.61 -47.07
CA VAL A 9 7.67 1.99 -47.66
C VAL A 9 8.11 2.59 -49.00
N HIS A 10 9.36 3.08 -48.98
CA HIS A 10 10.35 3.08 -50.07
C HIS A 10 9.85 3.30 -51.51
N LYS A 11 10.05 4.52 -52.03
CA LYS A 11 10.58 4.78 -53.39
C LYS A 11 10.68 6.28 -53.67
N LEU A 12 11.93 6.76 -53.76
CA LEU A 12 12.48 7.78 -54.67
C LEU A 12 13.88 8.05 -54.07
N LEU A 13 14.98 7.47 -54.53
CA LEU A 13 15.38 7.21 -55.91
C LEU A 13 16.41 6.06 -55.94
N LEU A 14 16.25 5.18 -56.92
CA LEU A 14 17.15 4.10 -57.29
C LEU A 14 17.25 4.14 -58.82
N TRP A 15 18.36 3.62 -59.39
CA TRP A 15 18.66 3.38 -60.82
C TRP A 15 19.46 4.50 -61.54
N ALA A 16 20.61 4.29 -62.21
CA ALA A 16 21.30 3.11 -62.76
C ALA A 16 22.83 3.44 -62.95
N ALA A 17 23.83 2.58 -62.65
CA ALA A 17 24.45 1.52 -63.50
C ALA A 17 24.92 2.02 -64.90
N ILE A 18 26.11 1.81 -65.50
CA ILE A 18 27.22 0.83 -65.41
C ILE A 18 28.36 1.30 -66.38
N ILE A 19 29.64 1.07 -66.00
CA ILE A 19 30.83 0.61 -66.77
C ILE A 19 31.12 1.13 -68.22
N SER A 20 32.25 1.85 -68.32
CA SER A 20 33.43 1.72 -69.20
C SER A 20 33.41 1.53 -70.74
N PHE A 21 34.42 2.18 -71.36
CA PHE A 21 35.02 2.01 -72.72
C PHE A 21 34.20 2.52 -73.92
N SER A 22 34.73 3.20 -74.95
CA SER A 22 36.01 3.86 -75.26
C SER A 22 35.95 4.37 -76.71
N PHE A 23 36.50 5.54 -77.00
CA PHE A 23 37.18 5.97 -78.24
C PHE A 23 37.87 7.30 -77.83
N GLY A 24 39.19 7.48 -77.80
CA GLY A 24 40.20 7.12 -78.79
C GLY A 24 40.48 8.35 -79.65
N TRP A 25 41.49 9.14 -79.30
CA TRP A 25 42.52 9.78 -80.16
C TRP A 25 43.41 10.66 -79.29
N GLY A 26 44.73 10.48 -79.42
CA GLY A 26 45.73 10.91 -78.46
C GLY A 26 46.26 12.31 -78.65
N ILE A 27 46.83 12.83 -77.55
CA ILE A 27 48.04 13.65 -77.55
C ILE A 27 48.85 13.16 -76.33
N ALA A 28 50.01 12.57 -76.60
CA ALA A 28 51.01 12.32 -75.58
C ALA A 28 51.74 13.64 -75.31
N THR A 29 51.52 14.22 -74.14
CA THR A 29 52.47 15.11 -73.50
C THR A 29 52.83 14.51 -72.15
N ALA A 30 54.14 14.38 -71.94
CA ALA A 30 54.73 13.76 -70.77
C ALA A 30 54.19 14.40 -69.47
N PHE A 31 53.42 13.64 -68.69
CA PHE A 31 53.19 13.96 -67.30
C PHE A 31 54.51 13.75 -66.57
N GLY A 32 55.16 14.84 -66.16
CA GLY A 32 56.16 14.75 -65.09
C GLY A 32 55.46 14.20 -63.85
N ASP A 33 56.07 13.20 -63.20
CA ASP A 33 55.54 12.64 -61.97
C ASP A 33 55.24 13.75 -60.95
N THR A 34 53.98 13.85 -60.53
CA THR A 34 53.52 14.85 -59.58
C THR A 34 54.01 14.49 -58.19
N THR A 35 55.14 15.07 -57.80
CA THR A 35 55.74 14.83 -56.48
C THR A 35 55.01 15.61 -55.40
N VAL A 36 54.95 15.06 -54.18
CA VAL A 36 54.36 15.76 -53.04
C VAL A 36 55.29 16.88 -52.54
N THR A 37 54.80 18.12 -52.52
CA THR A 37 55.58 19.30 -52.12
C THR A 37 55.33 19.68 -50.67
N LYS A 38 54.10 19.51 -50.16
CA LYS A 38 53.69 19.89 -48.80
C LYS A 38 52.65 18.91 -48.21
N LEU A 39 52.63 18.80 -46.89
CA LEU A 39 51.55 18.16 -46.13
C LEU A 39 51.02 19.15 -45.09
N SER A 40 49.72 19.13 -44.81
CA SER A 40 49.10 19.92 -43.72
C SER A 40 48.10 19.07 -42.92
N ILE A 41 47.90 19.44 -41.65
CA ILE A 41 46.94 18.81 -40.74
C ILE A 41 45.85 19.81 -40.39
N ASN A 42 44.60 19.49 -40.72
CA ASN A 42 43.42 20.26 -40.35
C ASN A 42 42.62 19.54 -39.24
N GLY A 43 42.03 20.31 -38.33
CA GLY A 43 41.31 19.80 -37.15
C GLY A 43 41.40 20.78 -35.98
N PRO A 44 40.71 20.52 -34.85
CA PRO A 44 40.65 21.44 -33.71
C PRO A 44 42.01 21.62 -33.03
N SER A 45 42.24 22.79 -32.42
CA SER A 45 43.48 23.09 -31.66
C SER A 45 43.45 22.56 -30.22
N SER A 46 42.32 22.02 -29.77
CA SER A 46 42.15 21.41 -28.44
C SER A 46 41.16 20.24 -28.44
N VAL A 47 41.32 19.34 -27.46
CA VAL A 47 40.43 18.18 -27.21
C VAL A 47 40.30 18.02 -25.69
N ASN A 48 39.09 17.83 -25.16
CA ASN A 48 38.90 17.62 -23.73
C ASN A 48 39.36 16.21 -23.32
N GLU A 49 39.92 16.04 -22.11
CA GLU A 49 40.27 14.71 -21.60
C GLU A 49 39.09 13.73 -21.66
N LYS A 50 39.39 12.44 -21.87
CA LYS A 50 38.39 11.36 -22.02
C LYS A 50 37.42 11.52 -23.20
N THR A 51 37.69 12.43 -24.13
CA THR A 51 36.94 12.59 -25.39
C THR A 51 37.86 12.42 -26.61
N SER A 52 37.28 12.39 -27.81
CA SER A 52 38.03 12.21 -29.06
C SER A 52 37.64 13.25 -30.11
N SER A 53 38.59 13.62 -30.96
CA SER A 53 38.39 14.54 -32.10
C SER A 53 39.08 14.01 -33.36
N THR A 54 38.55 14.40 -34.53
CA THR A 54 39.07 13.96 -35.83
C THR A 54 39.92 15.03 -36.52
N TYR A 55 40.99 14.59 -37.16
CA TYR A 55 41.97 15.37 -37.92
C TYR A 55 42.12 14.82 -39.33
N THR A 56 42.38 15.71 -40.29
CA THR A 56 42.57 15.35 -41.70
C THR A 56 43.93 15.80 -42.20
N ALA A 57 44.66 14.89 -42.85
CA ALA A 57 45.90 15.21 -43.57
C ALA A 57 45.61 15.52 -45.04
N VAL A 58 46.16 16.63 -45.55
CA VAL A 58 46.01 17.10 -46.92
C VAL A 58 47.39 17.32 -47.55
N ALA A 59 47.70 16.59 -48.61
CA ALA A 59 48.93 16.72 -49.38
C ALA A 59 48.76 17.74 -50.51
N THR A 60 49.79 18.53 -50.80
CA THR A 60 49.89 19.41 -51.97
C THR A 60 50.96 18.84 -52.90
N PHE A 61 50.68 18.77 -54.20
CA PHE A 61 51.59 18.24 -55.22
C PHE A 61 52.29 19.36 -56.00
N SER A 62 53.28 19.00 -56.81
CA SER A 62 54.10 19.94 -57.59
C SER A 62 53.34 20.69 -58.69
N ASP A 63 52.20 20.17 -59.12
CA ASP A 63 51.25 20.83 -60.03
C ASP A 63 50.28 21.80 -59.31
N GLY A 64 50.40 21.91 -57.98
CA GLY A 64 49.53 22.73 -57.13
C GLY A 64 48.23 22.04 -56.69
N ALA A 65 47.93 20.82 -57.17
CA ALA A 65 46.76 20.07 -56.74
C ALA A 65 46.86 19.70 -55.24
N THR A 66 45.72 19.58 -54.57
CA THR A 66 45.65 19.10 -53.18
C THR A 66 44.77 17.88 -53.05
N GLN A 67 45.17 16.94 -52.21
CA GLN A 67 44.43 15.69 -51.98
C GLN A 67 44.36 15.36 -50.48
N LYS A 68 43.18 14.93 -50.02
CA LYS A 68 43.01 14.38 -48.68
C LYS A 68 43.61 12.98 -48.62
N VAL A 69 44.64 12.80 -47.81
CA VAL A 69 45.43 11.55 -47.67
C VAL A 69 45.33 10.99 -46.24
N THR A 70 44.21 11.25 -45.56
CA THR A 70 44.07 11.00 -44.11
C THR A 70 44.20 9.52 -43.73
N SER A 71 43.66 8.61 -44.55
CA SER A 71 43.76 7.15 -44.35
C SER A 71 45.15 6.60 -44.70
N ASP A 72 45.84 7.27 -45.61
CA ASP A 72 47.08 6.77 -46.24
C ASP A 72 48.32 7.35 -45.56
N ALA A 73 48.16 8.48 -44.85
CA ALA A 73 49.19 9.05 -44.01
C ALA A 73 49.43 8.17 -42.77
N LYS A 74 50.71 8.04 -42.39
CA LYS A 74 51.09 7.50 -41.09
C LYS A 74 50.94 8.59 -40.04
N TRP A 75 50.19 8.27 -38.98
CA TRP A 75 49.95 9.18 -37.87
C TRP A 75 50.71 8.73 -36.63
N SER A 76 51.27 9.69 -35.91
CA SER A 76 51.85 9.49 -34.59
C SER A 76 51.55 10.69 -33.69
N GLU A 77 51.63 10.48 -32.39
CA GLU A 77 51.63 11.54 -31.39
C GLU A 77 52.82 11.33 -30.44
N ASN A 78 53.18 12.36 -29.67
CA ASN A 78 54.43 12.42 -28.91
C ASN A 78 54.24 12.33 -27.38
N SER A 79 53.09 11.88 -26.91
CA SER A 79 52.69 11.96 -25.50
C SER A 79 52.13 10.65 -24.97
N SER A 80 51.94 10.56 -23.65
CA SER A 80 51.12 9.53 -23.02
C SER A 80 49.67 9.97 -22.81
N TYR A 81 49.33 11.19 -23.21
CA TYR A 81 48.06 11.85 -22.88
C TYR A 81 46.97 11.61 -23.92
N ALA A 82 47.29 11.04 -25.07
CA ALA A 82 46.34 10.71 -26.11
C ALA A 82 46.84 9.52 -26.92
N THR A 83 45.94 8.92 -27.70
CA THR A 83 46.28 7.95 -28.75
C THR A 83 45.78 8.47 -30.08
N LEU A 84 46.54 8.27 -31.16
CA LEU A 84 46.18 8.76 -32.49
C LEU A 84 46.20 7.61 -33.49
N SER A 85 45.05 7.34 -34.12
CA SER A 85 44.94 6.32 -35.15
C SER A 85 44.05 6.79 -36.28
N LYS A 86 44.55 6.68 -37.52
CA LYS A 86 43.85 7.08 -38.76
C LYS A 86 43.21 8.48 -38.69
N GLY A 87 43.91 9.44 -38.08
CA GLY A 87 43.43 10.82 -37.90
C GLY A 87 42.47 11.04 -36.74
N VAL A 88 42.14 10.04 -35.91
CA VAL A 88 41.31 10.22 -34.71
C VAL A 88 42.20 10.28 -33.47
N LEU A 89 42.25 11.45 -32.83
CA LEU A 89 42.96 11.66 -31.56
C LEU A 89 42.00 11.39 -30.41
N SER A 90 42.28 10.38 -29.59
CA SER A 90 41.51 10.05 -28.38
C SER A 90 42.30 10.43 -27.14
N ALA A 91 41.80 11.40 -26.37
CA ALA A 91 42.47 11.93 -25.20
C ALA A 91 42.29 11.00 -23.98
N GLY A 92 43.40 10.71 -23.31
CA GLY A 92 43.43 10.10 -21.99
C GLY A 92 43.05 11.10 -20.89
N SER A 93 43.16 10.66 -19.63
CA SER A 93 42.96 11.56 -18.47
C SER A 93 44.22 12.38 -18.22
N VAL A 94 44.09 13.67 -17.92
CA VAL A 94 45.23 14.56 -17.63
C VAL A 94 44.98 15.38 -16.37
N SER A 95 46.02 15.62 -15.56
CA SER A 95 45.91 16.37 -14.30
C SER A 95 46.01 17.90 -14.48
N SER A 96 46.32 18.39 -15.68
CA SER A 96 46.36 19.80 -16.11
C SER A 96 46.34 19.85 -17.63
N ASN A 97 46.14 21.03 -18.24
CA ASN A 97 46.18 21.13 -19.71
C ASN A 97 47.54 20.65 -20.22
N GLN A 98 47.54 19.65 -21.10
CA GLN A 98 48.75 19.09 -21.67
C GLN A 98 48.83 19.40 -23.15
N SER A 99 50.04 19.69 -23.63
CA SER A 99 50.30 19.93 -25.05
C SER A 99 50.73 18.63 -25.72
N VAL A 100 50.03 18.24 -26.78
CA VAL A 100 50.33 17.05 -27.60
C VAL A 100 50.63 17.51 -29.02
N THR A 101 51.73 17.05 -29.60
CA THR A 101 52.04 17.27 -31.01
C THR A 101 51.65 16.03 -31.79
N ILE A 102 50.68 16.19 -32.69
CA ILE A 102 50.33 15.15 -33.66
C ILE A 102 51.14 15.35 -34.94
N THR A 103 51.64 14.25 -35.48
CA THR A 103 52.43 14.21 -36.71
C THR A 103 51.75 13.33 -37.74
N ALA A 104 51.61 13.83 -38.96
CA ALA A 104 51.22 13.07 -40.12
C ALA A 104 52.43 12.97 -41.05
N SER A 105 52.68 11.78 -41.61
CA SER A 105 53.71 11.53 -42.62
C SER A 105 53.10 10.85 -43.82
N TYR A 106 53.34 11.40 -45.01
CA TYR A 106 52.83 10.86 -46.27
C TYR A 106 53.99 10.66 -47.26
N TYR A 107 54.11 9.45 -47.79
CA TYR A 107 55.12 9.06 -48.77
C TYR A 107 54.44 8.81 -50.12
N LYS A 108 54.96 9.44 -51.17
CA LYS A 108 54.55 9.15 -52.55
C LYS A 108 55.75 9.35 -53.48
N ASP A 109 55.97 8.38 -54.37
CA ASP A 109 56.95 8.43 -55.46
C ASP A 109 58.35 8.89 -55.02
N GLY A 110 58.87 8.27 -53.95
CA GLY A 110 60.21 8.56 -53.43
C GLY A 110 60.30 9.75 -52.45
N VAL A 111 59.25 10.57 -52.33
CA VAL A 111 59.25 11.77 -51.47
C VAL A 111 58.35 11.58 -50.25
N THR A 112 58.91 11.82 -49.06
CA THR A 112 58.14 11.88 -47.80
C THR A 112 57.93 13.33 -47.39
N LYS A 113 56.70 13.69 -47.03
CA LYS A 113 56.39 14.96 -46.37
C LYS A 113 55.74 14.71 -45.02
N THR A 114 56.18 15.47 -44.03
CA THR A 114 55.64 15.44 -42.68
C THR A 114 54.99 16.77 -42.35
N ALA A 115 53.96 16.72 -41.52
CA ALA A 115 53.28 17.87 -40.96
C ALA A 115 53.08 17.64 -39.47
N ASN A 116 53.28 18.69 -38.67
CA ASN A 116 53.06 18.66 -37.23
C ASN A 116 51.96 19.65 -36.85
N LYS A 117 51.11 19.29 -35.89
CA LYS A 117 50.13 20.18 -35.28
C LYS A 117 50.13 20.00 -33.77
N THR A 118 50.26 21.11 -33.06
CA THR A 118 50.07 21.12 -31.61
C THR A 118 48.59 21.17 -31.26
N VAL A 119 48.17 20.28 -30.36
CA VAL A 119 46.81 20.13 -29.84
C VAL A 119 46.88 20.18 -28.32
N THR A 120 46.06 21.02 -27.70
CA THR A 120 45.96 21.06 -26.24
C THR A 120 44.94 20.04 -25.76
N ILE A 121 45.36 19.04 -24.99
CA ILE A 121 44.46 18.19 -24.20
C ILE A 121 44.03 19.00 -22.98
N VAL A 122 42.77 19.42 -22.97
CA VAL A 122 42.21 20.26 -21.92
C VAL A 122 41.83 19.37 -20.75
N ASN A 123 42.46 19.62 -19.61
CA ASN A 123 42.01 19.04 -18.35
C ASN A 123 40.67 19.68 -17.98
N VAL A 124 39.59 18.90 -17.98
CA VAL A 124 38.27 19.37 -17.56
C VAL A 124 38.02 19.17 -16.07
N SER A 125 38.99 18.66 -15.31
CA SER A 125 38.99 18.68 -13.83
C SER A 125 39.29 20.06 -13.24
N GLY A 126 38.71 21.11 -13.81
CA GLY A 126 38.58 22.39 -13.11
C GLY A 126 37.73 22.18 -11.84
N ALA A 127 38.23 22.64 -10.70
CA ALA A 127 37.44 22.70 -9.48
C ALA A 127 36.13 23.45 -9.78
N LYS A 128 35.01 22.70 -9.84
CA LYS A 128 33.68 23.28 -9.98
C LYS A 128 33.40 24.07 -8.72
N THR A 129 33.21 25.39 -8.84
CA THR A 129 32.91 26.23 -7.68
C THR A 129 31.41 26.27 -7.47
N LEU A 130 30.98 26.24 -6.21
CA LEU A 130 29.56 26.25 -5.85
C LEU A 130 28.93 27.62 -6.21
N SER A 131 28.00 27.62 -7.15
CA SER A 131 27.33 28.84 -7.65
C SER A 131 26.03 29.13 -6.92
N GLY A 132 25.27 28.12 -6.47
CA GLY A 132 24.02 28.34 -5.75
C GLY A 132 23.47 27.11 -5.03
N ILE A 133 22.46 27.34 -4.19
CA ILE A 133 21.64 26.32 -3.53
C ILE A 133 20.17 26.70 -3.73
N ALA A 134 19.34 25.74 -4.13
CA ALA A 134 17.89 25.89 -4.22
C ALA A 134 17.20 24.92 -3.25
N VAL A 135 16.18 25.41 -2.54
CA VAL A 135 15.32 24.60 -1.65
C VAL A 135 13.96 24.40 -2.31
N THR A 136 13.56 23.13 -2.45
CA THR A 136 12.26 22.74 -3.02
C THR A 136 11.46 21.91 -2.02
N GLY A 137 10.14 22.06 -2.03
CA GLY A 137 9.20 21.45 -1.09
C GLY A 137 7.88 22.22 -1.01
N PRO A 138 6.89 21.74 -0.21
CA PRO A 138 5.59 22.39 -0.06
C PRO A 138 5.69 23.87 0.36
N SER A 139 4.77 24.71 -0.12
CA SER A 139 4.66 26.13 0.27
C SER A 139 3.80 26.36 1.51
N SER A 140 3.08 25.35 1.97
CA SER A 140 2.28 25.38 3.18
C SER A 140 2.22 24.00 3.83
N LEU A 141 2.11 23.96 5.15
CA LEU A 141 1.90 22.76 5.95
C LEU A 141 0.91 23.05 7.06
N ASN A 142 0.10 22.08 7.43
CA ASN A 142 -0.74 22.21 8.63
C ASN A 142 0.14 22.07 9.88
N GLU A 143 -0.28 22.68 10.98
CA GLU A 143 0.34 22.46 12.29
C GLU A 143 0.37 20.96 12.68
N GLY A 144 1.38 20.54 13.45
CA GLY A 144 1.55 19.14 13.87
C GLY A 144 1.92 18.13 12.76
N THR A 145 2.19 18.57 11.53
CA THR A 145 2.55 17.70 10.39
C THR A 145 4.03 17.76 10.05
N LYS A 146 4.46 16.95 9.07
CA LYS A 146 5.85 16.89 8.59
C LYS A 146 5.88 16.87 7.07
N ALA A 147 6.91 17.46 6.48
CA ALA A 147 7.20 17.31 5.06
C ALA A 147 8.70 17.34 4.76
N ASN A 148 9.04 16.77 3.60
CA ASN A 148 10.42 16.72 3.12
C ASN A 148 10.72 17.91 2.20
N TYR A 149 11.90 18.49 2.38
CA TYR A 149 12.50 19.53 1.57
C TYR A 149 13.80 19.02 0.97
N THR A 150 14.07 19.39 -0.28
CA THR A 150 15.27 18.99 -1.02
C THR A 150 16.17 20.20 -1.27
N ALA A 151 17.47 20.04 -0.99
CA ALA A 151 18.50 21.03 -1.30
C ALA A 151 19.30 20.58 -2.53
N THR A 152 19.32 21.42 -3.57
CA THR A 152 20.06 21.19 -4.81
C THR A 152 21.14 22.24 -4.98
N ALA A 153 22.40 21.80 -5.03
CA ALA A 153 23.57 22.61 -5.36
C ALA A 153 23.69 22.80 -6.87
N THR A 154 24.06 24.00 -7.29
CA THR A 154 24.44 24.32 -8.67
C THR A 154 25.91 24.75 -8.68
N PHE A 155 26.67 24.32 -9.68
CA PHE A 155 28.08 24.66 -9.85
C PHE A 155 28.33 25.63 -11.01
N SER A 156 29.53 26.19 -11.06
CA SER A 156 29.96 27.17 -12.07
C SER A 156 29.91 26.67 -13.52
N ASP A 157 29.91 25.35 -13.72
CA ASP A 157 29.78 24.71 -15.04
C ASP A 157 28.32 24.38 -15.41
N GLY A 158 27.37 24.80 -14.57
CA GLY A 158 25.93 24.53 -14.75
C GLY A 158 25.47 23.15 -14.28
N SER A 159 26.37 22.28 -13.81
CA SER A 159 25.97 20.99 -13.22
C SER A 159 25.25 21.18 -11.88
N THR A 160 24.38 20.24 -11.53
CA THR A 160 23.65 20.24 -10.25
C THR A 160 23.88 18.96 -9.46
N GLN A 161 23.74 19.04 -8.14
CA GLN A 161 23.89 17.91 -7.21
C GLN A 161 22.85 18.00 -6.09
N ASN A 162 22.17 16.88 -5.78
CA ASN A 162 21.36 16.80 -4.57
C ASN A 162 22.27 16.69 -3.35
N VAL A 163 22.16 17.68 -2.46
CA VAL A 163 22.98 17.82 -1.25
C VAL A 163 22.13 17.78 0.02
N THR A 164 20.90 17.27 -0.06
CA THR A 164 19.93 17.27 1.04
C THR A 164 20.47 16.65 2.34
N ALA A 165 21.21 15.56 2.24
CA ALA A 165 21.80 14.87 3.40
C ALA A 165 23.07 15.53 3.94
N SER A 166 23.80 16.29 3.10
CA SER A 166 25.07 16.94 3.43
C SER A 166 24.94 18.44 3.70
N ALA A 167 23.77 19.03 3.43
CA ALA A 167 23.47 20.41 3.75
C ALA A 167 23.18 20.59 5.25
N THR A 168 23.57 21.75 5.77
CA THR A 168 23.14 22.22 7.09
C THR A 168 21.79 22.89 6.92
N TRP A 169 20.77 22.38 7.62
CA TRP A 169 19.42 22.91 7.57
C TRP A 169 19.13 23.77 8.79
N THR A 170 18.47 24.91 8.57
CA THR A 170 17.99 25.80 9.62
C THR A 170 16.62 26.34 9.25
N ASP A 171 15.84 26.72 10.26
CA ASP A 171 14.61 27.47 10.10
C ASP A 171 14.62 28.67 11.07
N ASN A 172 13.70 29.60 10.86
CA ASN A 172 13.67 30.88 11.58
C ASN A 172 12.55 30.99 12.61
N SER A 173 11.91 29.89 13.01
CA SER A 173 10.70 29.94 13.81
C SER A 173 10.70 28.94 14.95
N SER A 174 9.98 29.24 16.02
CA SER A 174 9.63 28.26 17.04
C SER A 174 8.43 27.38 16.66
N ALA A 175 7.70 27.76 15.60
CA ALA A 175 6.53 27.05 15.09
C ALA A 175 6.88 25.79 14.28
N ALA A 176 8.15 25.58 13.95
CA ALA A 176 8.61 24.41 13.24
C ALA A 176 10.06 24.13 13.62
N THR A 177 10.56 22.97 13.23
CA THR A 177 11.98 22.62 13.34
C THR A 177 12.34 21.81 12.12
N ILE A 178 13.36 22.25 11.38
CA ILE A 178 13.93 21.44 10.31
C ILE A 178 15.12 20.61 10.81
N GLY A 179 15.01 19.30 10.65
CA GLY A 179 16.05 18.35 11.00
C GLY A 179 17.05 18.10 9.87
N GLY A 180 18.13 17.39 10.21
CA GLY A 180 19.07 16.86 9.22
C GLY A 180 18.34 16.01 8.16
N GLY A 181 18.75 16.13 6.89
CA GLY A 181 18.08 15.47 5.77
C GLY A 181 16.84 16.19 5.24
N GLY A 182 16.58 17.43 5.67
CA GLY A 182 15.54 18.29 5.07
C GLY A 182 14.11 18.01 5.53
N VAL A 183 13.91 17.42 6.70
CA VAL A 183 12.57 17.13 7.22
C VAL A 183 12.09 18.28 8.10
N LEU A 184 11.13 19.06 7.63
CA LEU A 184 10.47 20.09 8.42
C LEU A 184 9.35 19.45 9.25
N THR A 185 9.41 19.60 10.57
CA THR A 185 8.34 19.22 11.49
C THR A 185 7.68 20.47 12.04
N THR A 186 6.36 20.60 11.92
CA THR A 186 5.62 21.76 12.43
C THR A 186 5.15 21.49 13.85
N GLY A 187 5.31 22.49 14.72
CA GLY A 187 4.69 22.54 16.04
C GLY A 187 3.22 22.97 15.94
N GLN A 188 2.57 23.07 17.08
CA GLN A 188 1.26 23.70 17.19
C GLN A 188 1.41 25.22 17.14
N VAL A 189 0.51 25.92 16.46
CA VAL A 189 0.53 27.37 16.29
C VAL A 189 -0.83 27.98 16.59
N THR A 190 -0.89 29.13 17.24
CA THR A 190 -2.16 29.81 17.58
C THR A 190 -2.65 30.77 16.48
N GLY A 191 -2.13 30.60 15.26
CA GLY A 191 -2.39 31.43 14.10
C GLY A 191 -1.46 31.04 12.95
N ASN A 192 -1.83 31.34 11.70
CA ASN A 192 -0.96 31.03 10.56
C ASN A 192 0.40 31.75 10.72
N GLN A 193 1.48 30.99 10.65
CA GLN A 193 2.84 31.52 10.79
C GLN A 193 3.65 31.27 9.52
N SER A 194 4.45 32.25 9.12
CA SER A 194 5.40 32.10 8.02
C SER A 194 6.73 31.61 8.56
N VAL A 195 7.20 30.48 8.06
CA VAL A 195 8.50 29.87 8.36
C VAL A 195 9.36 29.92 7.11
N THR A 196 10.63 30.30 7.26
CA THR A 196 11.62 30.23 6.20
C THR A 196 12.57 29.08 6.48
N VAL A 197 12.47 28.05 5.65
CA VAL A 197 13.42 26.95 5.64
C VAL A 197 14.66 27.35 4.85
N THR A 198 15.84 27.14 5.42
CA THR A 198 17.14 27.46 4.79
C THR A 198 18.05 26.24 4.78
N ALA A 199 18.71 26.01 3.64
CA ALA A 199 19.76 25.02 3.50
C ALA A 199 21.08 25.73 3.16
N SER A 200 22.16 25.40 3.87
CA SER A 200 23.52 25.84 3.60
C SER A 200 24.39 24.65 3.19
N TYR A 201 25.21 24.83 2.17
CA TYR A 201 26.16 23.81 1.72
C TYR A 201 27.50 24.46 1.37
N THR A 202 28.60 23.81 1.74
CA THR A 202 29.97 24.28 1.48
C THR A 202 30.71 23.26 0.63
N SER A 203 31.24 23.70 -0.51
CA SER A 203 32.07 22.89 -1.39
C SER A 203 33.24 23.70 -1.90
N GLY A 204 34.46 23.15 -1.81
CA GLY A 204 35.69 23.85 -2.23
C GLY A 204 35.93 25.16 -1.47
N GLY A 205 35.54 25.24 -0.20
CA GLY A 205 35.67 26.45 0.63
C GLY A 205 34.62 27.54 0.37
N VAL A 206 33.72 27.36 -0.61
CA VAL A 206 32.63 28.31 -0.92
C VAL A 206 31.34 27.80 -0.29
N SER A 207 30.71 28.63 0.55
CA SER A 207 29.40 28.34 1.15
C SER A 207 28.29 29.12 0.44
N ARG A 208 27.17 28.44 0.17
CA ARG A 208 25.95 29.05 -0.41
C ARG A 208 24.72 28.61 0.38
N THR A 209 23.71 29.48 0.38
CA THR A 209 22.43 29.24 1.05
C THR A 209 21.28 29.35 0.05
N GLY A 210 20.27 28.50 0.20
CA GLY A 210 18.97 28.63 -0.46
C GLY A 210 17.86 28.56 0.57
N SER A 211 16.76 29.24 0.31
CA SER A 211 15.64 29.30 1.25
C SER A 211 14.28 29.13 0.57
N LYS A 212 13.29 28.65 1.33
CA LYS A 212 11.89 28.51 0.92
C LYS A 212 10.97 29.03 2.04
N ALA A 213 10.07 29.94 1.69
CA ALA A 213 8.99 30.34 2.59
C ALA A 213 7.89 29.27 2.62
N VAL A 214 7.40 28.98 3.82
CA VAL A 214 6.40 27.95 4.14
C VAL A 214 5.40 28.55 5.11
N THR A 215 4.11 28.52 4.76
CA THR A 215 3.05 28.91 5.69
C THR A 215 2.65 27.71 6.56
N ILE A 216 2.88 27.79 7.87
CA ILE A 216 2.28 26.88 8.83
C ILE A 216 0.86 27.35 9.07
N VAL A 217 -0.10 26.50 8.69
CA VAL A 217 -1.52 26.78 8.84
C VAL A 217 -1.95 26.35 10.24
N ASP A 218 -2.40 27.31 11.04
CA ASP A 218 -3.13 27.06 12.28
C ASP A 218 -4.46 26.43 11.92
N LEU A 219 -4.64 25.19 12.34
CA LEU A 219 -5.91 24.51 12.21
C LEU A 219 -6.71 24.85 13.45
N ALA A 220 -7.14 26.13 13.55
CA ALA A 220 -7.82 26.72 14.70
C ALA A 220 -8.41 25.66 15.62
N ALA A 221 -7.70 25.35 16.70
CA ALA A 221 -8.09 24.29 17.59
C ALA A 221 -9.48 24.62 18.15
N SER A 222 -10.50 23.93 17.64
CA SER A 222 -11.73 23.79 18.39
C SER A 222 -11.39 22.96 19.62
N SER A 223 -11.05 23.62 20.72
CA SER A 223 -10.75 23.00 22.02
C SER A 223 -11.97 22.31 22.66
N THR A 224 -12.97 21.93 21.86
CA THR A 224 -14.19 21.21 22.27
C THR A 224 -14.45 19.93 21.47
N SER A 225 -13.65 19.61 20.44
CA SER A 225 -13.94 18.46 19.59
C SER A 225 -12.85 17.40 19.68
N LYS A 226 -13.23 16.21 20.16
CA LYS A 226 -12.44 14.99 20.09
C LYS A 226 -13.08 14.02 19.11
N SER A 227 -12.28 13.24 18.38
CA SER A 227 -12.80 12.09 17.66
C SER A 227 -12.71 10.89 18.60
N ILE A 228 -13.84 10.54 19.18
CA ILE A 228 -13.99 9.39 20.09
C ILE A 228 -15.17 8.54 19.62
N ASN A 229 -15.04 7.22 19.78
CA ASN A 229 -16.10 6.26 19.48
C ASN A 229 -16.47 5.57 20.80
N SER A 230 -17.10 6.30 21.72
CA SER A 230 -17.52 5.70 23.00
C SER A 230 -18.78 4.85 22.87
N THR A 231 -19.55 5.05 21.80
CA THR A 231 -20.77 4.30 21.49
C THR A 231 -20.86 4.06 19.98
N SER A 232 -21.62 3.05 19.57
CA SER A 232 -22.01 2.74 18.21
C SER A 232 -23.51 3.01 17.97
N GLN A 233 -24.20 3.64 18.93
CA GLN A 233 -25.61 4.01 18.79
C GLN A 233 -25.82 5.21 17.87
N ASN A 234 -26.99 5.27 17.24
CA ASN A 234 -27.44 6.40 16.45
C ASN A 234 -28.05 7.49 17.34
N ARG A 235 -28.11 8.73 16.84
CA ARG A 235 -28.77 9.85 17.53
C ARG A 235 -29.26 10.90 16.54
N THR A 236 -30.36 11.59 16.86
CA THR A 236 -30.92 12.63 15.99
C THR A 236 -30.21 13.99 16.09
N THR A 237 -29.50 14.26 17.18
CA THR A 237 -28.78 15.51 17.44
C THR A 237 -27.31 15.27 17.73
N LEU A 238 -26.49 16.32 17.62
CA LEU A 238 -25.10 16.29 18.11
C LEU A 238 -25.08 16.13 19.66
N PRO A 239 -24.01 15.53 20.22
CA PRO A 239 -23.79 15.51 21.66
C PRO A 239 -23.54 16.93 22.19
N ALA A 240 -23.87 17.16 23.46
CA ALA A 240 -23.69 18.46 24.12
C ALA A 240 -22.21 18.85 24.29
N GLY A 241 -21.31 17.86 24.28
CA GLY A 241 -19.87 18.03 24.39
C GLY A 241 -19.16 16.68 24.27
N PRO A 242 -17.81 16.68 24.26
CA PRO A 242 -17.04 15.45 24.21
C PRO A 242 -17.16 14.68 25.52
N VAL A 243 -17.21 13.34 25.43
CA VAL A 243 -17.16 12.47 26.61
C VAL A 243 -15.76 12.49 27.22
N ALA A 244 -15.68 12.40 28.55
CA ALA A 244 -14.40 12.36 29.25
C ALA A 244 -13.58 11.11 28.89
N GLU A 245 -12.27 11.27 28.73
CA GLU A 245 -11.34 10.15 28.53
C GLU A 245 -10.71 9.71 29.85
N GLN A 246 -10.31 8.45 29.93
CA GLN A 246 -9.44 7.96 31.01
C GLN A 246 -8.04 8.58 30.89
N PRO A 247 -7.27 8.77 31.96
CA PRO A 247 -5.93 9.36 31.87
C PRO A 247 -4.90 8.41 31.21
N LEU A 248 -3.92 8.95 30.48
CA LEU A 248 -2.69 8.24 30.15
C LEU A 248 -1.79 8.23 31.39
N THR A 249 -1.39 7.05 31.85
CA THR A 249 -0.55 6.86 33.04
C THR A 249 0.38 5.67 32.84
N THR A 250 1.69 5.90 33.02
CA THR A 250 2.70 4.84 32.98
C THR A 250 3.66 5.00 34.15
N LEU A 251 3.69 3.99 35.02
CA LEU A 251 4.67 3.87 36.08
C LEU A 251 5.96 3.25 35.51
N GLY A 252 7.10 3.77 35.94
CA GLY A 252 8.41 3.43 35.37
C GLY A 252 8.73 1.93 35.32
N ASN A 253 8.16 1.13 36.24
CA ASN A 253 8.43 -0.31 36.38
C ASN A 253 7.51 -1.20 35.52
N PHE A 254 6.51 -0.67 34.84
CA PHE A 254 5.53 -1.46 34.10
C PHE A 254 5.41 -0.96 32.65
N ASN A 255 5.04 -1.87 31.76
CA ASN A 255 4.63 -1.57 30.39
C ASN A 255 3.40 -2.40 30.05
N ILE A 256 2.61 -1.91 29.10
CA ILE A 256 1.54 -2.67 28.46
C ILE A 256 1.75 -2.57 26.95
N PHE A 257 1.53 -3.69 26.26
CA PHE A 257 1.52 -3.77 24.80
C PHE A 257 0.16 -4.30 24.39
N ALA A 258 -0.58 -3.53 23.59
CA ALA A 258 -1.90 -3.90 23.12
C ALA A 258 -1.99 -3.75 21.60
N VAL A 259 -2.47 -4.80 20.94
CA VAL A 259 -2.51 -4.92 19.47
C VAL A 259 -3.90 -5.38 19.07
N ASN A 260 -4.47 -4.72 18.05
CA ASN A 260 -5.62 -5.25 17.34
C ASN A 260 -5.12 -6.29 16.33
N ASP A 261 -5.66 -7.51 16.35
CA ASP A 261 -5.16 -8.60 15.49
C ASP A 261 -5.53 -8.41 14.00
N LEU A 262 -6.49 -7.52 13.73
CA LEU A 262 -6.99 -7.20 12.41
C LEU A 262 -6.42 -5.86 11.93
N GLY A 263 -5.84 -5.83 10.73
CA GLY A 263 -5.26 -4.60 10.18
C GLY A 263 -6.30 -3.50 9.88
N MET A 264 -7.51 -3.89 9.48
CA MET A 264 -8.66 -3.03 9.24
C MET A 264 -9.91 -3.91 9.16
N HIS A 265 -10.91 -3.62 9.98
CA HIS A 265 -12.22 -4.25 9.84
C HIS A 265 -13.05 -3.55 8.76
N CYS A 266 -13.76 -4.29 7.92
CA CYS A 266 -14.76 -3.71 7.03
C CYS A 266 -16.12 -3.83 7.70
N GLY A 267 -16.77 -2.73 8.04
CA GLY A 267 -18.15 -2.73 8.52
C GLY A 267 -19.10 -2.33 7.40
N ASP A 268 -20.26 -2.96 7.36
CA ASP A 268 -21.35 -2.55 6.46
C ASP A 268 -22.01 -1.25 7.01
N LEU A 269 -22.42 -0.33 6.14
CA LEU A 269 -23.26 0.80 6.55
C LEU A 269 -24.71 0.37 6.71
N ASP A 270 -25.14 -0.70 6.03
CA ASP A 270 -26.50 -1.20 6.08
C ASP A 270 -26.56 -2.72 6.22
N HIS A 271 -27.19 -3.22 7.28
CA HIS A 271 -27.26 -4.63 7.59
C HIS A 271 -28.63 -5.25 7.27
N ARG A 272 -29.54 -4.54 6.58
CA ARG A 272 -30.91 -5.02 6.36
C ARG A 272 -30.99 -6.13 5.32
N ILE A 273 -30.04 -6.17 4.38
CA ILE A 273 -30.11 -7.02 3.19
C ILE A 273 -29.02 -8.07 3.21
N ALA A 274 -27.77 -7.64 3.32
CA ALA A 274 -26.63 -8.50 3.51
C ALA A 274 -25.76 -7.95 4.62
N SER A 275 -24.89 -8.80 5.17
CA SER A 275 -23.77 -8.34 5.96
C SER A 275 -22.53 -9.14 5.59
N ILE A 276 -21.45 -8.45 5.29
CA ILE A 276 -20.15 -9.05 4.96
C ILE A 276 -19.42 -9.35 6.26
N LEU A 277 -19.35 -8.40 7.20
CA LEU A 277 -18.73 -8.63 8.50
C LEU A 277 -19.45 -7.84 9.60
N PRO A 278 -19.59 -8.41 10.81
CA PRO A 278 -20.25 -7.72 11.91
C PRO A 278 -19.31 -6.65 12.48
N PRO A 279 -19.76 -5.56 13.11
CA PRO A 279 -18.87 -4.69 13.87
C PRO A 279 -18.08 -5.50 14.91
N PHE A 280 -16.80 -5.75 14.65
CA PHE A 280 -16.02 -6.72 15.41
C PHE A 280 -14.53 -6.39 15.34
N ASN A 281 -13.92 -6.07 16.48
CA ASN A 281 -12.48 -5.90 16.63
C ASN A 281 -11.97 -6.82 17.74
N VAL A 282 -10.73 -7.30 17.61
CA VAL A 282 -10.10 -8.19 18.58
C VAL A 282 -8.83 -7.54 19.08
N LEU A 283 -8.82 -7.27 20.38
CA LEU A 283 -7.71 -6.60 21.05
C LEU A 283 -7.02 -7.58 22.00
N HIS A 284 -5.73 -7.81 21.77
CA HIS A 284 -4.88 -8.59 22.68
C HIS A 284 -3.93 -7.66 23.43
N ALA A 285 -3.67 -7.96 24.71
CA ALA A 285 -2.75 -7.19 25.53
C ALA A 285 -1.84 -8.07 26.38
N VAL A 286 -0.56 -7.67 26.49
CA VAL A 286 0.42 -8.25 27.40
C VAL A 286 0.90 -7.15 28.34
N VAL A 287 0.90 -7.43 29.64
CA VAL A 287 1.40 -6.52 30.66
C VAL A 287 2.72 -7.06 31.17
N VAL A 288 3.75 -6.22 31.18
CA VAL A 288 5.11 -6.61 31.57
C VAL A 288 5.53 -5.79 32.78
N GLN A 289 5.88 -6.48 33.86
CA GLN A 289 6.70 -5.91 34.91
C GLN A 289 8.16 -5.95 34.45
N LYS A 290 8.80 -4.79 34.43
CA LYS A 290 10.20 -4.67 34.02
C LYS A 290 11.08 -5.37 35.05
N GLY A 291 12.05 -6.13 34.53
CA GLY A 291 13.10 -6.70 35.35
C GLY A 291 13.97 -5.62 35.98
N THR A 292 14.66 -6.00 37.05
CA THR A 292 15.72 -5.21 37.67
C THR A 292 17.06 -5.87 37.38
N SER A 293 18.16 -5.34 37.94
CA SER A 293 19.45 -6.03 37.89
C SER A 293 19.45 -7.41 38.56
N SER A 294 18.46 -7.71 39.40
CA SER A 294 18.36 -8.96 40.17
C SER A 294 17.12 -9.80 39.86
N LEU A 295 16.22 -9.34 39.00
CA LEU A 295 14.97 -10.01 38.65
C LEU A 295 14.73 -9.94 37.15
N ALA A 296 14.38 -11.06 36.53
CA ALA A 296 13.96 -11.10 35.13
C ALA A 296 12.63 -10.34 34.95
N PRO A 297 12.37 -9.77 33.75
CA PRO A 297 11.04 -9.26 33.44
C PRO A 297 10.00 -10.36 33.49
N GLU A 298 8.78 -10.01 33.90
CA GLU A 298 7.68 -10.94 34.08
C GLU A 298 6.45 -10.47 33.31
N ILE A 299 5.75 -11.41 32.67
CA ILE A 299 4.43 -11.17 32.10
C ILE A 299 3.40 -11.35 33.22
N LEU A 300 2.69 -10.27 33.54
CA LEU A 300 1.67 -10.27 34.58
C LEU A 300 0.41 -10.97 34.10
N THR A 301 -0.26 -11.68 35.00
CA THR A 301 -1.43 -12.50 34.72
C THR A 301 -2.68 -11.93 35.40
N PRO A 302 -3.87 -12.53 35.22
CA PRO A 302 -5.10 -12.09 35.88
C PRO A 302 -5.06 -12.21 37.41
N THR A 303 -4.03 -12.81 38.02
CA THR A 303 -3.81 -12.76 39.48
C THR A 303 -3.26 -11.42 39.94
N ASP A 304 -2.54 -10.72 39.05
CA ASP A 304 -1.73 -9.56 39.39
C ASP A 304 -2.40 -8.26 38.93
N VAL A 305 -3.05 -8.30 37.76
CA VAL A 305 -3.63 -7.13 37.10
C VAL A 305 -5.00 -7.41 36.49
N ASP A 306 -5.82 -6.37 36.42
CA ASP A 306 -6.97 -6.31 35.54
C ASP A 306 -6.64 -5.41 34.35
N VAL A 307 -6.95 -5.84 33.13
CA VAL A 307 -6.76 -5.03 31.91
C VAL A 307 -8.11 -4.53 31.43
N VAL A 308 -8.17 -3.23 31.12
CA VAL A 308 -9.39 -2.56 30.64
C VAL A 308 -9.11 -1.73 29.39
N TYR A 309 -10.14 -1.49 28.58
CA TYR A 309 -10.12 -0.53 27.48
C TYR A 309 -11.22 0.53 27.60
N SER A 310 -10.98 1.72 27.08
CA SER A 310 -11.95 2.82 26.99
C SER A 310 -11.73 3.59 25.69
N ALA A 311 -12.70 4.34 25.19
CA ALA A 311 -12.52 5.14 23.99
C ALA A 311 -11.51 6.28 24.25
N ALA A 312 -10.68 6.56 23.25
CA ALA A 312 -9.65 7.58 23.33
C ALA A 312 -9.66 8.44 22.07
N SER A 313 -8.96 9.57 22.13
CA SER A 313 -8.77 10.44 20.98
C SER A 313 -7.30 10.73 20.73
N ASN A 314 -7.00 11.13 19.50
CA ASN A 314 -5.73 11.76 19.14
C ASN A 314 -6.03 13.12 18.53
N PRO A 315 -5.39 14.21 19.00
CA PRO A 315 -5.61 15.55 18.43
C PRO A 315 -5.21 15.64 16.94
N ASN A 316 -4.39 14.72 16.46
CA ASN A 316 -3.99 14.63 15.05
C ASN A 316 -4.86 13.66 14.23
N ASP A 317 -5.97 13.17 14.80
CA ASP A 317 -6.89 12.29 14.07
C ASP A 317 -7.47 13.03 12.84
N PRO A 318 -7.27 12.54 11.61
CA PRO A 318 -7.81 13.18 10.41
C PRO A 318 -9.32 13.33 10.41
N ALA A 319 -10.05 12.53 11.19
CA ALA A 319 -11.50 12.68 11.36
C ALA A 319 -11.87 14.06 11.91
N LEU A 320 -11.02 14.68 12.74
CA LEU A 320 -11.27 16.02 13.31
C LEU A 320 -11.32 17.14 12.26
N ALA A 321 -10.71 16.94 11.10
CA ALA A 321 -10.79 17.87 9.97
C ALA A 321 -12.14 17.81 9.24
N LYS A 322 -12.98 16.81 9.52
CA LYS A 322 -14.30 16.65 8.90
C LYS A 322 -15.37 17.37 9.73
N PRO A 323 -16.39 17.97 9.09
CA PRO A 323 -17.50 18.57 9.83
C PRO A 323 -18.28 17.51 10.61
N ALA A 324 -18.72 17.85 11.82
CA ALA A 324 -19.70 17.04 12.55
C ALA A 324 -21.03 17.03 11.77
N ALA A 325 -21.78 15.94 11.87
CA ALA A 325 -23.02 15.75 11.12
C ALA A 325 -24.14 15.24 12.04
N ALA A 326 -25.33 15.82 11.90
CA ALA A 326 -26.56 15.32 12.51
C ALA A 326 -27.65 15.17 11.41
N PRO A 327 -28.54 14.16 11.50
CA PRO A 327 -28.55 13.09 12.49
C PRO A 327 -27.30 12.20 12.38
N ILE A 328 -26.85 11.67 13.52
CA ILE A 328 -25.72 10.76 13.62
C ILE A 328 -26.23 9.35 13.35
N PHE A 329 -25.89 8.83 12.18
CA PHE A 329 -26.05 7.44 11.83
C PHE A 329 -24.70 6.74 11.89
N LYS A 330 -24.56 5.79 12.82
CA LYS A 330 -23.37 4.97 13.02
C LYS A 330 -23.53 3.59 12.37
N THR A 331 -24.68 2.94 12.61
CA THR A 331 -25.02 1.62 12.05
C THR A 331 -26.48 1.26 12.36
N ASN A 332 -27.06 0.33 11.61
CA ASN A 332 -28.33 -0.32 11.93
C ASN A 332 -28.17 -1.78 12.39
N PHE A 333 -26.96 -2.25 12.66
CA PHE A 333 -26.67 -3.64 13.05
C PHE A 333 -27.57 -4.19 14.17
N TRP A 334 -27.82 -3.39 15.22
CA TRP A 334 -28.69 -3.79 16.35
C TRP A 334 -30.17 -3.42 16.17
N ALA A 335 -30.55 -2.81 15.05
CA ALA A 335 -31.95 -2.46 14.82
C ALA A 335 -32.82 -3.73 14.72
N PRO A 336 -34.10 -3.66 15.10
CA PRO A 336 -35.05 -4.75 14.86
C PRO A 336 -35.09 -5.11 13.38
N ASN A 337 -35.15 -6.41 13.06
CA ASN A 337 -35.36 -6.83 11.67
C ASN A 337 -36.76 -6.37 11.22
N PRO A 338 -36.90 -5.60 10.12
CA PRO A 338 -38.20 -5.17 9.61
C PRO A 338 -39.16 -6.32 9.25
N VAL A 339 -38.63 -7.49 8.89
CA VAL A 339 -39.40 -8.69 8.52
C VAL A 339 -39.74 -9.53 9.76
N GLN A 340 -38.86 -9.58 10.76
CA GLN A 340 -39.06 -10.26 12.03
C GLN A 340 -38.72 -9.35 13.22
N PRO A 341 -39.61 -8.41 13.59
CA PRO A 341 -39.28 -7.35 14.56
C PRO A 341 -38.97 -7.81 15.98
N SER A 342 -39.16 -9.10 16.29
CA SER A 342 -38.84 -9.69 17.59
C SER A 342 -37.33 -9.97 17.79
N VAL A 343 -36.52 -9.86 16.73
CA VAL A 343 -35.07 -10.07 16.77
C VAL A 343 -34.33 -8.91 16.09
N SER A 344 -33.06 -8.68 16.43
CA SER A 344 -32.21 -7.70 15.75
C SER A 344 -31.65 -8.26 14.44
N LEU A 345 -31.27 -7.37 13.51
CA LEU A 345 -30.57 -7.75 12.27
C LEU A 345 -29.29 -8.54 12.56
N ALA A 346 -28.55 -8.14 13.60
CA ALA A 346 -27.38 -8.84 14.09
C ALA A 346 -27.69 -10.29 14.53
N PHE A 347 -28.73 -10.51 15.33
CA PHE A 347 -29.11 -11.86 15.75
C PHE A 347 -29.50 -12.71 14.53
N ASP A 348 -30.42 -12.20 13.71
CA ASP A 348 -30.99 -12.96 12.60
C ASP A 348 -29.94 -13.35 11.55
N GLY A 349 -29.00 -12.44 11.26
CA GLY A 349 -27.91 -12.72 10.32
C GLY A 349 -26.83 -13.65 10.85
N TYR A 350 -26.48 -13.55 12.14
CA TYR A 350 -25.28 -14.21 12.69
C TYR A 350 -25.53 -15.44 13.56
N ASP A 351 -26.76 -15.72 14.00
CA ASP A 351 -27.10 -16.95 14.73
C ASP A 351 -26.58 -18.24 14.06
N PRO A 352 -26.60 -18.38 12.71
CA PRO A 352 -26.05 -19.56 12.04
C PRO A 352 -24.57 -19.88 12.33
N PHE A 353 -23.76 -18.87 12.68
CA PHE A 353 -22.34 -19.05 13.03
C PHE A 353 -22.13 -19.53 14.46
N TYR A 354 -23.16 -19.52 15.28
CA TYR A 354 -23.09 -19.94 16.67
C TYR A 354 -23.62 -21.35 16.86
N PRO A 355 -22.98 -22.15 17.73
CA PRO A 355 -23.61 -23.35 18.25
C PRO A 355 -24.84 -22.99 19.09
N PRO A 356 -25.78 -23.93 19.29
CA PRO A 356 -26.95 -23.69 20.13
C PRO A 356 -26.58 -23.11 21.50
N ALA A 357 -27.39 -22.16 21.96
CA ALA A 357 -27.27 -21.47 23.26
C ALA A 357 -26.09 -20.51 23.44
N VAL A 358 -25.21 -20.31 22.44
CA VAL A 358 -24.17 -19.28 22.52
C VAL A 358 -24.71 -17.90 22.17
N LEU A 359 -25.46 -17.81 21.07
CA LEU A 359 -26.17 -16.58 20.72
C LEU A 359 -27.63 -16.70 21.16
N SER A 360 -28.16 -15.64 21.77
CA SER A 360 -29.57 -15.51 22.10
C SER A 360 -30.05 -14.11 21.71
N PRO A 361 -31.35 -13.90 21.45
CA PRO A 361 -31.86 -12.56 21.10
C PRO A 361 -31.51 -11.49 22.15
N SER A 362 -31.55 -11.86 23.44
CA SER A 362 -31.18 -10.98 24.56
C SER A 362 -29.68 -10.70 24.65
N ALA A 363 -28.84 -11.52 24.03
CA ALA A 363 -27.40 -11.33 24.01
C ALA A 363 -26.93 -10.34 22.93
N VAL A 364 -27.84 -9.71 22.15
CA VAL A 364 -27.45 -8.84 21.04
C VAL A 364 -28.15 -7.47 21.18
N GLY A 365 -27.70 -6.69 22.15
CA GLY A 365 -28.17 -5.33 22.42
C GLY A 365 -27.27 -4.26 21.82
N ALA A 366 -27.80 -3.04 21.69
CA ALA A 366 -27.02 -1.89 21.23
C ALA A 366 -25.75 -1.72 22.08
N ASP A 367 -24.63 -1.38 21.42
CA ASP A 367 -23.30 -1.28 22.03
C ASP A 367 -22.71 -2.59 22.59
N MET A 368 -23.39 -3.73 22.41
CA MET A 368 -22.87 -5.04 22.80
C MET A 368 -22.32 -5.78 21.58
N GLY A 369 -21.14 -6.37 21.73
CA GLY A 369 -20.46 -7.17 20.72
C GLY A 369 -21.15 -8.51 20.49
N LEU A 370 -20.77 -9.22 19.43
CA LEU A 370 -21.18 -10.62 19.34
C LEU A 370 -20.37 -11.47 20.35
N PRO A 371 -20.98 -12.42 21.08
CA PRO A 371 -20.25 -13.30 21.98
C PRO A 371 -19.16 -14.10 21.24
N ALA A 372 -17.92 -14.02 21.68
CA ALA A 372 -16.81 -14.78 21.11
C ALA A 372 -16.54 -16.05 21.94
N PRO A 373 -16.52 -17.25 21.34
CA PRO A 373 -16.15 -18.48 22.02
C PRO A 373 -14.76 -18.41 22.65
N ASP A 374 -14.63 -18.93 23.86
CA ASP A 374 -13.34 -19.15 24.50
C ASP A 374 -12.71 -20.42 23.94
N LEU A 375 -11.80 -20.23 23.00
CA LEU A 375 -11.14 -21.31 22.29
C LEU A 375 -10.25 -22.15 23.20
N ALA A 376 -9.65 -21.55 24.24
CA ALA A 376 -8.79 -22.28 25.18
C ALA A 376 -9.61 -23.25 26.05
N LEU A 377 -10.82 -22.85 26.46
CA LEU A 377 -11.76 -23.71 27.19
C LEU A 377 -12.46 -24.73 26.28
N LEU A 378 -12.76 -24.35 25.03
CA LEU A 378 -13.41 -25.24 24.07
C LEU A 378 -12.47 -26.35 23.60
N TYR A 379 -11.20 -26.01 23.37
CA TYR A 379 -10.15 -26.96 22.99
C TYR A 379 -9.05 -26.95 24.05
N PRO A 380 -9.27 -27.56 25.22
CA PRO A 380 -8.28 -27.58 26.27
C PRO A 380 -7.15 -28.54 25.92
N VAL A 381 -5.97 -28.34 26.51
CA VAL A 381 -4.83 -29.28 26.38
C VAL A 381 -5.16 -30.63 27.04
N SER A 382 -5.99 -30.63 28.08
CA SER A 382 -6.46 -31.83 28.78
C SER A 382 -7.87 -31.64 29.34
N GLY A 383 -8.65 -32.71 29.46
CA GLY A 383 -10.04 -32.69 29.95
C GLY A 383 -11.08 -32.62 28.84
N SER A 384 -12.36 -32.56 29.22
CA SER A 384 -13.48 -32.37 28.30
C SER A 384 -13.69 -30.87 28.04
N GLY A 385 -13.67 -30.45 26.77
CA GLY A 385 -13.86 -29.05 26.39
C GLY A 385 -15.24 -28.50 26.75
N ALA A 386 -15.29 -27.20 27.06
CA ALA A 386 -16.50 -26.47 27.39
C ALA A 386 -16.70 -25.32 26.41
N LEU A 387 -17.90 -25.23 25.82
CA LEU A 387 -18.28 -24.09 25.01
C LEU A 387 -18.72 -22.94 25.91
N VAL A 388 -17.79 -22.04 26.19
CA VAL A 388 -18.01 -20.79 26.90
C VAL A 388 -17.82 -19.65 25.91
N ALA A 389 -18.58 -18.57 26.03
CA ALA A 389 -18.36 -17.36 25.25
C ALA A 389 -18.16 -16.16 26.17
N ALA A 390 -17.27 -15.26 25.75
CA ALA A 390 -17.07 -13.96 26.35
C ALA A 390 -17.67 -12.88 25.44
N GLN A 391 -18.14 -11.78 26.02
CA GLN A 391 -18.75 -10.70 25.25
C GLN A 391 -18.14 -9.36 25.66
N GLN A 392 -17.82 -8.55 24.66
CA GLN A 392 -17.26 -7.22 24.83
C GLN A 392 -18.33 -6.16 24.54
N ASP A 393 -18.20 -5.01 25.20
CA ASP A 393 -19.13 -3.90 25.04
C ASP A 393 -18.40 -2.64 24.60
N MET A 394 -19.13 -1.65 24.07
CA MET A 394 -18.59 -0.30 23.94
C MET A 394 -18.43 0.35 25.32
N PRO A 395 -17.40 1.20 25.52
CA PRO A 395 -17.19 1.91 26.79
C PRO A 395 -18.40 2.75 27.28
N GLY A 396 -19.23 3.23 26.36
CA GLY A 396 -20.42 4.02 26.62
C GLY A 396 -21.72 3.24 26.77
N VAL A 397 -21.70 1.89 26.77
CA VAL A 397 -22.89 1.01 26.71
C VAL A 397 -24.02 1.40 27.68
N GLY A 398 -23.69 1.79 28.91
CA GLY A 398 -24.68 2.14 29.93
C GLY A 398 -25.20 3.59 29.87
N ALA A 399 -24.49 4.49 29.18
CA ALA A 399 -24.91 5.89 29.01
C ALA A 399 -24.28 6.48 27.74
N PRO A 400 -24.82 6.12 26.56
CA PRO A 400 -24.28 6.54 25.26
C PRO A 400 -24.13 8.05 25.15
N TYR A 401 -23.07 8.50 24.48
CA TYR A 401 -22.73 9.93 24.31
C TYR A 401 -22.46 10.73 25.60
N THR A 402 -22.44 10.09 26.78
CA THR A 402 -22.22 10.78 28.06
C THR A 402 -21.23 10.07 28.99
N ALA A 403 -21.02 8.76 28.80
CA ALA A 403 -20.05 7.97 29.54
C ALA A 403 -19.04 7.26 28.63
N ASN A 404 -17.85 7.03 29.20
CA ASN A 404 -16.74 6.30 28.59
C ASN A 404 -16.13 5.39 29.68
N ASN A 405 -16.99 4.57 30.26
CA ASN A 405 -16.63 3.68 31.36
C ASN A 405 -15.74 2.56 30.81
N PRO A 406 -14.59 2.26 31.43
CA PRO A 406 -13.71 1.23 30.92
C PRO A 406 -14.36 -0.16 30.95
N GLN A 407 -14.14 -0.94 29.90
CA GLN A 407 -14.57 -2.33 29.78
C GLN A 407 -13.39 -3.27 30.04
N SER A 408 -13.64 -4.34 30.79
CA SER A 408 -12.61 -5.33 31.10
C SER A 408 -12.36 -6.27 29.94
N PHE A 409 -11.08 -6.62 29.72
CA PHE A 409 -10.73 -7.80 28.93
C PHE A 409 -11.31 -9.01 29.66
N LYS A 410 -12.10 -9.83 28.94
CA LYS A 410 -12.92 -10.88 29.57
C LYS A 410 -12.24 -12.24 29.54
N ARG A 411 -11.15 -12.37 28.78
CA ARG A 411 -10.40 -13.61 28.60
C ARG A 411 -8.92 -13.40 28.86
N PHE A 412 -8.26 -14.49 29.25
CA PHE A 412 -6.82 -14.58 29.34
C PHE A 412 -6.39 -15.93 28.77
N ASP A 413 -5.67 -15.91 27.66
CA ASP A 413 -5.29 -17.12 26.94
C ASP A 413 -3.82 -17.45 27.26
N THR A 414 -3.62 -18.53 28.00
CA THR A 414 -2.28 -19.12 28.18
C THR A 414 -1.81 -19.77 26.88
N ASP A 415 -2.70 -20.51 26.22
CA ASP A 415 -2.48 -21.11 24.91
C ASP A 415 -3.63 -20.72 23.97
N PHE A 416 -3.34 -20.60 22.69
CA PHE A 416 -4.33 -20.23 21.67
C PHE A 416 -4.46 -21.35 20.62
N PRO A 417 -5.55 -22.14 20.65
CA PRO A 417 -5.82 -23.16 19.65
C PRO A 417 -6.41 -22.56 18.38
N PHE A 418 -5.77 -22.83 17.25
CA PHE A 418 -6.17 -22.33 15.94
C PHE A 418 -6.59 -23.49 15.04
N PHE A 419 -7.89 -23.59 14.73
CA PHE A 419 -8.48 -24.64 13.88
C PHE A 419 -8.02 -26.07 14.22
N THR A 420 -7.84 -26.41 15.50
CA THR A 420 -7.23 -27.70 15.92
C THR A 420 -8.02 -28.95 15.51
N SER A 421 -9.27 -28.78 15.11
CA SER A 421 -10.15 -29.80 14.52
C SER A 421 -9.87 -30.05 13.03
N PHE A 422 -9.01 -29.26 12.40
CA PHE A 422 -8.68 -29.32 10.97
C PHE A 422 -7.27 -29.83 10.71
N PRO A 423 -7.03 -30.42 9.52
CA PRO A 423 -5.69 -30.86 9.13
C PRO A 423 -4.63 -29.75 9.05
N PHE A 424 -5.05 -28.48 8.96
CA PHE A 424 -4.18 -27.30 8.91
C PHE A 424 -4.10 -26.54 10.24
N GLY A 425 -4.76 -27.04 11.29
CA GLY A 425 -4.77 -26.42 12.61
C GLY A 425 -3.45 -26.54 13.35
N TYR A 426 -3.24 -25.63 14.30
CA TYR A 426 -2.10 -25.64 15.21
C TYR A 426 -2.45 -24.96 16.54
N ARG A 427 -1.61 -25.15 17.56
CA ARG A 427 -1.74 -24.44 18.85
C ARG A 427 -0.52 -23.56 19.06
N LEU A 428 -0.76 -22.31 19.43
CA LEU A 428 0.26 -21.42 19.97
C LEU A 428 0.29 -21.60 21.49
N ALA A 429 1.45 -21.92 22.05
CA ALA A 429 1.57 -22.18 23.48
C ALA A 429 2.26 -21.02 24.21
N ASN A 430 1.92 -20.84 25.50
CA ASN A 430 2.52 -19.84 26.40
C ASN A 430 2.41 -18.38 25.91
N MET A 431 1.29 -18.04 25.27
CA MET A 431 0.99 -16.68 24.81
C MET A 431 0.80 -15.72 25.99
N ASN A 432 0.08 -16.16 27.02
CA ASN A 432 -0.16 -15.42 28.26
C ASN A 432 -0.62 -13.97 28.03
N TRP A 433 -1.65 -13.78 27.20
CA TRP A 433 -2.22 -12.47 26.92
C TRP A 433 -3.63 -12.33 27.46
N PHE A 434 -4.05 -11.09 27.66
CA PHE A 434 -5.44 -10.71 27.86
C PHE A 434 -6.11 -10.55 26.50
N ALA A 435 -7.36 -11.01 26.37
CA ALA A 435 -8.13 -10.93 25.12
C ALA A 435 -9.48 -10.22 25.29
N ALA A 436 -9.77 -9.34 24.34
CA ALA A 436 -11.02 -8.63 24.19
C ALA A 436 -11.53 -8.74 22.74
N ASP A 437 -12.19 -9.87 22.48
CA ASP A 437 -12.68 -10.25 21.16
C ASP A 437 -14.10 -9.72 20.96
N GLY A 438 -14.36 -9.12 19.81
CA GLY A 438 -15.70 -8.69 19.40
C GLY A 438 -16.12 -7.30 19.87
N ILE A 439 -15.18 -6.38 20.05
CA ILE A 439 -15.48 -4.98 20.38
C ILE A 439 -16.26 -4.35 19.18
N PRO A 440 -17.50 -3.87 19.37
CA PRO A 440 -18.39 -3.57 18.24
C PRO A 440 -18.34 -2.10 17.81
N VAL A 441 -17.23 -1.73 17.19
CA VAL A 441 -16.92 -0.35 16.83
C VAL A 441 -17.51 0.00 15.47
N ALA A 442 -18.23 1.12 15.38
CA ALA A 442 -18.71 1.68 14.12
C ALA A 442 -17.70 2.67 13.50
N PRO A 443 -17.71 2.88 12.16
CA PRO A 443 -16.76 3.76 11.44
C PRO A 443 -17.05 5.26 11.58
N PHE A 444 -17.80 5.66 12.62
CA PHE A 444 -18.18 7.04 12.89
C PHE A 444 -17.96 7.40 14.35
N ASP A 445 -17.35 8.56 14.57
CA ASP A 445 -17.17 9.11 15.91
C ASP A 445 -18.50 9.60 16.52
N ASP A 446 -18.48 9.95 17.81
CA ASP A 446 -19.66 10.40 18.56
C ASP A 446 -20.20 11.75 18.08
N SER A 447 -19.52 12.43 17.15
CA SER A 447 -20.01 13.64 16.46
C SER A 447 -20.49 13.36 15.04
N GLY A 448 -20.60 12.09 14.65
CA GLY A 448 -21.04 11.67 13.31
C GLY A 448 -19.99 11.84 12.23
N ARG A 449 -18.71 12.06 12.59
CA ARG A 449 -17.64 12.16 11.59
C ARG A 449 -17.17 10.77 11.19
N PRO A 450 -16.93 10.50 9.89
CA PRO A 450 -16.30 9.26 9.48
C PRO A 450 -14.90 9.15 10.09
N ASN A 451 -14.71 8.21 11.00
CA ASN A 451 -13.43 7.89 11.64
C ASN A 451 -13.12 6.42 11.42
N SER A 452 -12.16 6.15 10.53
CA SER A 452 -11.74 4.78 10.23
C SER A 452 -10.67 4.22 11.18
N TYR A 453 -10.15 5.07 12.07
CA TYR A 453 -9.06 4.77 12.97
C TYR A 453 -9.38 5.15 14.41
N PRO A 454 -10.53 4.72 14.95
CA PRO A 454 -10.85 5.01 16.32
C PRO A 454 -9.78 4.41 17.24
N LEU A 455 -9.59 5.07 18.37
CA LEU A 455 -8.59 4.71 19.36
C LEU A 455 -9.28 4.19 20.61
N VAL A 456 -8.65 3.20 21.22
CA VAL A 456 -8.93 2.77 22.59
C VAL A 456 -7.72 2.97 23.46
N ARG A 457 -7.94 3.51 24.65
CA ARG A 457 -6.97 3.54 25.74
C ARG A 457 -7.05 2.23 26.50
N VAL A 458 -5.98 1.46 26.44
CA VAL A 458 -5.81 0.21 27.19
C VAL A 458 -5.01 0.50 28.45
N GLN A 459 -5.50 0.03 29.60
CA GLN A 459 -4.88 0.27 30.90
C GLN A 459 -4.75 -1.03 31.68
N ALA A 460 -3.58 -1.24 32.29
CA ALA A 460 -3.37 -2.26 33.31
C ALA A 460 -3.59 -1.65 34.69
N LYS A 461 -4.44 -2.26 35.50
CA LYS A 461 -4.71 -1.87 36.89
C LYS A 461 -4.20 -2.96 37.83
N ALA A 462 -3.48 -2.58 38.88
CA ALA A 462 -3.10 -3.53 39.91
C ALA A 462 -4.35 -4.18 40.51
N LYS A 463 -4.45 -5.50 40.47
CA LYS A 463 -5.62 -6.22 41.02
C LYS A 463 -5.62 -6.20 42.54
N THR A 464 -4.43 -6.29 43.11
CA THR A 464 -4.19 -6.30 44.56
C THR A 464 -3.18 -5.22 44.93
N THR A 465 -2.90 -5.09 46.22
CA THR A 465 -1.85 -4.20 46.73
C THR A 465 -0.43 -4.76 46.53
N ALA A 466 -0.27 -5.98 46.00
CA ALA A 466 1.03 -6.67 45.95
C ALA A 466 2.08 -5.96 45.08
N LEU A 467 1.65 -5.36 43.96
CA LEU A 467 2.57 -4.75 42.99
C LEU A 467 3.04 -3.34 43.40
N THR A 468 2.14 -2.53 43.98
CA THR A 468 2.39 -1.10 44.22
C THR A 468 1.89 -0.59 45.57
N GLY A 469 1.34 -1.44 46.42
CA GLY A 469 0.70 -1.06 47.68
C GLY A 469 -0.73 -0.52 47.54
N THR A 470 -1.23 -0.31 46.32
CA THR A 470 -2.58 0.25 46.07
C THR A 470 -3.33 -0.56 45.02
N ALA A 471 -4.38 -1.28 45.43
CA ALA A 471 -5.27 -1.98 44.51
C ALA A 471 -6.04 -0.98 43.63
N GLY A 472 -6.24 -1.34 42.36
CA GLY A 472 -6.88 -0.50 41.34
C GLY A 472 -5.97 0.58 40.73
N GLN A 473 -4.74 0.75 41.21
CA GLN A 473 -3.81 1.73 40.64
C GLN A 473 -3.47 1.40 39.19
N ILE A 474 -3.56 2.40 38.31
CA ILE A 474 -3.12 2.26 36.91
C ILE A 474 -1.60 2.14 36.87
N LEU A 475 -1.12 1.02 36.35
CA LEU A 475 0.30 0.69 36.25
C LEU A 475 0.90 1.19 34.95
N ALA A 476 0.20 0.95 33.85
CA ALA A 476 0.61 1.34 32.51
C ALA A 476 -0.60 1.55 31.62
N SER A 477 -0.46 2.41 30.62
CA SER A 477 -1.48 2.66 29.62
C SER A 477 -0.86 2.89 28.26
N MET A 478 -1.59 2.53 27.20
CA MET A 478 -1.30 2.94 25.84
C MET A 478 -2.59 3.11 25.07
N ASP A 479 -2.54 3.86 23.97
CA ASP A 479 -3.63 3.90 23.02
C ASP A 479 -3.33 2.92 21.87
N SER A 480 -4.33 2.13 21.48
CA SER A 480 -4.29 1.22 20.35
C SER A 480 -5.37 1.58 19.36
N VAL A 481 -5.08 1.40 18.07
CA VAL A 481 -6.06 1.63 17.00
C VAL A 481 -6.92 0.39 16.86
N ILE A 482 -8.24 0.57 16.80
CA ILE A 482 -9.25 -0.45 16.54
C ILE A 482 -9.92 -0.14 15.19
N PRO A 483 -9.19 -0.36 14.08
CA PRO A 483 -9.54 0.19 12.78
C PRO A 483 -10.82 -0.43 12.22
N VAL A 484 -11.73 0.40 11.74
CA VAL A 484 -12.98 -0.03 11.09
C VAL A 484 -13.29 0.89 9.92
N SER A 485 -13.74 0.36 8.79
CA SER A 485 -14.05 1.17 7.61
C SER A 485 -15.36 0.72 6.99
N ALA A 486 -16.14 1.72 6.56
CA ALA A 486 -17.32 1.56 5.72
C ALA A 486 -16.98 1.51 4.21
N GLU A 487 -15.71 1.47 3.85
CA GLU A 487 -15.25 1.57 2.46
C GLU A 487 -15.26 0.19 1.77
N ALA A 488 -16.45 -0.39 1.64
CA ALA A 488 -16.75 -1.55 0.80
C ALA A 488 -17.63 -1.10 -0.37
N ALA A 489 -17.00 -0.58 -1.44
CA ALA A 489 -17.72 0.18 -2.46
C ALA A 489 -18.39 -0.70 -3.55
N CYS A 490 -19.10 -1.76 -3.15
CA CYS A 490 -19.85 -2.66 -4.05
C CYS A 490 -20.81 -1.90 -4.97
N TYR A 491 -21.38 -0.79 -4.48
CA TYR A 491 -22.26 0.10 -5.24
C TYR A 491 -21.62 0.62 -6.54
N LYS A 492 -20.28 0.72 -6.63
CA LYS A 492 -19.60 1.19 -7.85
C LYS A 492 -19.91 0.32 -9.08
N CYS A 493 -20.27 -0.95 -8.90
CA CYS A 493 -20.64 -1.84 -10.01
C CYS A 493 -22.03 -2.46 -9.85
N HIS A 494 -22.46 -2.67 -8.61
CA HIS A 494 -23.73 -3.31 -8.26
C HIS A 494 -24.87 -2.32 -8.02
N VAL A 495 -24.68 -1.04 -8.31
CA VAL A 495 -25.76 -0.06 -8.44
C VAL A 495 -25.82 0.50 -9.87
N SER A 496 -27.04 0.91 -10.25
CA SER A 496 -27.37 1.62 -11.49
C SER A 496 -26.44 2.81 -11.76
N SER A 497 -26.19 3.09 -13.04
CA SER A 497 -25.38 4.25 -13.44
C SER A 497 -26.04 5.60 -13.15
N ALA A 498 -27.38 5.65 -13.07
CA ALA A 498 -28.10 6.85 -12.69
C ALA A 498 -27.87 7.22 -11.21
N ASP A 499 -27.42 6.26 -10.40
CA ASP A 499 -27.30 6.37 -8.95
C ASP A 499 -25.83 6.38 -8.48
N GLY A 500 -24.91 6.67 -9.40
CA GLY A 500 -23.48 6.83 -9.12
C GLY A 500 -22.63 5.56 -9.23
N GLY A 501 -23.22 4.43 -9.64
CA GLY A 501 -22.49 3.21 -10.02
C GLY A 501 -22.10 3.18 -11.50
N THR A 502 -21.53 2.07 -11.96
CA THR A 502 -21.27 1.80 -13.39
C THR A 502 -22.36 0.95 -14.04
N GLY A 503 -23.29 0.38 -13.26
CA GLY A 503 -24.35 -0.53 -13.72
C GLY A 503 -23.87 -1.89 -14.27
N LYS A 504 -22.56 -2.10 -14.43
CA LYS A 504 -21.98 -3.27 -15.11
C LYS A 504 -22.33 -4.62 -14.47
N ALA A 505 -22.67 -4.62 -13.18
CA ALA A 505 -23.11 -5.81 -12.44
C ALA A 505 -24.53 -5.68 -11.83
N ALA A 506 -25.19 -4.52 -11.98
CA ALA A 506 -26.49 -4.22 -11.37
C ALA A 506 -27.66 -4.33 -12.36
N CYS A 507 -27.42 -3.98 -13.62
CA CYS A 507 -28.19 -4.13 -14.87
C CYS A 507 -28.01 -2.84 -15.69
N ILE A 508 -28.16 -2.91 -17.02
CA ILE A 508 -28.42 -1.80 -17.97
C ILE A 508 -29.01 -2.40 -19.28
N PRO A 509 -30.31 -2.74 -19.40
CA PRO A 509 -31.01 -2.13 -20.55
C PRO A 509 -32.19 -1.19 -20.27
N GLY A 510 -32.01 0.06 -20.70
CA GLY A 510 -33.08 1.02 -21.02
C GLY A 510 -33.44 1.98 -19.89
N VAL A 511 -33.18 1.59 -18.64
CA VAL A 511 -32.87 2.59 -17.63
C VAL A 511 -31.44 2.34 -17.16
N ASP A 512 -31.07 2.39 -15.89
CA ASP A 512 -31.67 1.46 -14.95
C ASP A 512 -32.55 2.06 -13.89
N ALA A 513 -33.78 1.53 -13.79
CA ALA A 513 -34.88 1.65 -12.87
C ALA A 513 -35.67 0.34 -12.98
N ASN A 514 -34.98 -0.79 -12.86
CA ASN A 514 -35.58 -2.11 -12.62
C ASN A 514 -35.74 -2.95 -13.89
N CYS A 515 -34.63 -2.95 -14.60
CA CYS A 515 -34.23 -3.57 -15.84
C CYS A 515 -34.82 -4.96 -16.24
N ALA A 516 -35.91 -4.95 -17.02
CA ALA A 516 -36.68 -6.12 -17.44
C ALA A 516 -36.12 -6.91 -18.66
N THR A 517 -34.81 -7.30 -18.60
CA THR A 517 -33.93 -8.04 -19.58
C THR A 517 -33.11 -7.17 -20.57
N GLN A 518 -31.98 -7.59 -21.20
CA GLN A 518 -31.04 -8.73 -21.05
C GLN A 518 -29.93 -8.40 -20.03
N GLY A 519 -30.20 -8.69 -18.75
CA GLY A 519 -29.21 -8.95 -17.71
C GLY A 519 -28.15 -7.89 -17.38
N SER A 520 -27.34 -8.21 -16.37
CA SER A 520 -26.10 -7.45 -16.21
C SER A 520 -25.22 -7.70 -17.44
N PRO A 521 -24.52 -6.68 -17.98
CA PRO A 521 -23.63 -6.85 -19.14
C PRO A 521 -22.56 -7.94 -18.96
N ARG A 522 -22.26 -8.35 -17.71
CA ARG A 522 -21.25 -9.37 -17.41
C ARG A 522 -21.81 -10.77 -17.20
N SER A 523 -22.93 -10.88 -16.49
CA SER A 523 -23.54 -12.18 -16.20
C SER A 523 -24.50 -12.65 -17.29
N GLN A 524 -24.98 -11.72 -18.13
CA GLN A 524 -26.11 -11.93 -19.05
C GLN A 524 -27.37 -12.46 -18.34
N THR A 525 -27.41 -12.36 -17.00
CA THR A 525 -28.48 -12.86 -16.15
C THR A 525 -29.40 -11.69 -15.79
N ALA A 526 -30.67 -11.81 -16.14
CA ALA A 526 -31.70 -10.81 -15.86
C ALA A 526 -32.20 -10.90 -14.42
N PHE A 527 -32.34 -9.74 -13.78
CA PHE A 527 -32.94 -9.59 -12.48
C PHE A 527 -33.44 -8.14 -12.31
N VAL A 528 -34.34 -7.94 -11.35
CA VAL A 528 -34.91 -6.61 -11.06
C VAL A 528 -33.91 -5.80 -10.25
N VAL A 529 -33.43 -4.68 -10.80
CA VAL A 529 -32.56 -3.74 -10.08
C VAL A 529 -33.31 -3.11 -8.89
N ALA A 530 -32.62 -2.85 -7.81
CA ALA A 530 -33.02 -1.99 -6.69
C ALA A 530 -32.25 -0.67 -6.80
N ARG A 531 -32.94 0.44 -6.53
CA ARG A 531 -32.36 1.78 -6.57
C ARG A 531 -32.29 2.42 -5.18
N PRO A 532 -31.28 3.25 -4.88
CA PRO A 532 -31.17 3.90 -3.57
C PRO A 532 -32.40 4.75 -3.20
N ALA A 533 -33.08 5.33 -4.19
CA ALA A 533 -34.30 6.12 -3.99
C ALA A 533 -35.53 5.28 -3.59
N GLU A 534 -35.48 3.96 -3.74
CA GLU A 534 -36.55 3.03 -3.33
C GLU A 534 -36.47 2.68 -1.85
N ASP A 535 -35.31 2.89 -1.21
CA ASP A 535 -35.23 2.81 0.24
C ASP A 535 -35.96 4.03 0.82
N THR A 536 -37.08 3.78 1.49
CA THR A 536 -37.88 4.82 2.17
C THR A 536 -37.65 4.85 3.68
N ALA A 537 -36.67 4.10 4.20
CA ALA A 537 -36.40 4.10 5.64
C ALA A 537 -36.06 5.51 6.12
N ALA A 538 -36.63 5.91 7.25
CA ALA A 538 -36.27 7.16 7.92
C ALA A 538 -34.83 7.07 8.44
N ASP A 539 -34.15 8.21 8.51
CA ASP A 539 -32.85 8.35 9.20
C ASP A 539 -31.66 7.52 8.65
N VAL A 540 -31.80 6.93 7.45
CA VAL A 540 -30.69 6.27 6.73
C VAL A 540 -29.99 7.26 5.78
N PRO A 541 -28.66 7.49 5.91
CA PRO A 541 -27.90 8.39 5.04
C PRO A 541 -27.83 7.91 3.59
N ALA A 542 -27.59 8.84 2.66
CA ALA A 542 -27.54 8.54 1.23
C ALA A 542 -26.54 7.43 0.86
N ASP A 543 -25.38 7.37 1.51
CA ASP A 543 -24.38 6.33 1.21
C ASP A 543 -24.82 4.95 1.70
N ALA A 544 -25.47 4.85 2.86
CA ALA A 544 -26.07 3.61 3.33
C ALA A 544 -27.22 3.13 2.41
N ARG A 545 -27.99 4.05 1.81
CA ARG A 545 -29.01 3.68 0.78
C ARG A 545 -28.38 3.12 -0.49
N LYS A 546 -27.19 3.60 -0.89
CA LYS A 546 -26.45 3.04 -2.03
C LYS A 546 -26.00 1.61 -1.73
N GLU A 547 -25.52 1.37 -0.53
CA GLU A 547 -25.14 0.03 -0.07
C GLU A 547 -26.34 -0.90 -0.04
N TRP A 548 -27.46 -0.48 0.58
CA TRP A 548 -28.72 -1.22 0.57
C TRP A 548 -29.17 -1.64 -0.84
N ALA A 549 -29.04 -0.73 -1.82
CA ALA A 549 -29.37 -1.02 -3.22
C ALA A 549 -28.37 -2.00 -3.84
N ALA A 550 -27.07 -1.83 -3.58
CA ALA A 550 -26.02 -2.72 -4.06
C ALA A 550 -26.24 -4.17 -3.58
N ASP A 551 -26.53 -4.33 -2.29
CA ASP A 551 -26.72 -5.65 -1.68
C ASP A 551 -27.97 -6.34 -2.22
N ASN A 552 -29.07 -5.61 -2.38
CA ASN A 552 -30.26 -6.14 -3.05
C ASN A 552 -29.93 -6.65 -4.45
N ASN A 553 -29.16 -5.88 -5.22
CA ASN A 553 -28.79 -6.25 -6.57
C ASN A 553 -27.87 -7.48 -6.61
N ILE A 554 -26.94 -7.59 -5.66
CA ILE A 554 -26.07 -8.77 -5.52
C ILE A 554 -26.90 -10.01 -5.22
N ILE A 555 -27.80 -9.95 -4.23
CA ILE A 555 -28.63 -11.10 -3.82
C ILE A 555 -29.62 -11.50 -4.93
N ARG A 556 -30.27 -10.53 -5.58
CA ARG A 556 -31.19 -10.82 -6.71
C ARG A 556 -30.46 -11.44 -7.90
N LEU A 557 -29.24 -10.97 -8.21
CA LEU A 557 -28.41 -11.59 -9.24
C LEU A 557 -28.00 -13.01 -8.85
N HIS A 558 -27.65 -13.22 -7.58
CA HIS A 558 -27.33 -14.55 -7.06
C HIS A 558 -28.52 -15.50 -7.23
N ASP A 559 -29.70 -15.10 -6.77
CA ASP A 559 -30.95 -15.86 -6.90
C ASP A 559 -31.26 -16.19 -8.37
N ALA A 560 -31.19 -15.21 -9.27
CA ALA A 560 -31.46 -15.42 -10.68
C ALA A 560 -30.46 -16.38 -11.37
N LYS A 561 -29.19 -16.36 -10.96
CA LYS A 561 -28.13 -17.19 -11.56
C LYS A 561 -28.12 -18.61 -11.03
N HIS A 562 -28.42 -18.77 -9.75
CA HIS A 562 -28.27 -20.03 -9.03
C HIS A 562 -29.60 -20.72 -8.70
N GLY A 563 -30.74 -20.08 -9.02
CA GLY A 563 -32.06 -20.61 -8.71
C GLY A 563 -32.35 -20.61 -7.20
N THR A 564 -31.69 -19.74 -6.44
CA THR A 564 -31.92 -19.58 -4.99
C THR A 564 -33.04 -18.56 -4.73
N HIS A 565 -33.47 -18.44 -3.48
CA HIS A 565 -34.51 -17.51 -3.03
C HIS A 565 -34.08 -16.72 -1.79
N LEU A 566 -32.80 -16.36 -1.73
CA LEU A 566 -32.18 -15.71 -0.57
C LEU A 566 -32.77 -14.33 -0.29
N GLN A 567 -33.31 -13.64 -1.31
CA GLN A 567 -33.97 -12.35 -1.09
C GLN A 567 -35.16 -12.43 -0.11
N ASN A 568 -35.75 -13.62 0.07
CA ASN A 568 -36.86 -13.84 1.00
C ASN A 568 -36.40 -14.16 2.44
N SER A 569 -35.09 -14.16 2.70
CA SER A 569 -34.49 -14.58 3.97
C SER A 569 -33.43 -13.60 4.46
N THR A 570 -33.60 -12.30 4.17
CA THR A 570 -32.68 -11.25 4.60
C THR A 570 -32.79 -10.95 6.12
N PRO A 571 -31.67 -10.63 6.80
CA PRO A 571 -30.35 -10.36 6.22
C PRO A 571 -29.56 -11.62 5.88
N ILE A 572 -28.83 -11.57 4.76
CA ILE A 572 -27.99 -12.67 4.29
C ILE A 572 -26.54 -12.43 4.68
N VAL A 573 -25.94 -13.39 5.39
CA VAL A 573 -24.49 -13.45 5.57
C VAL A 573 -23.93 -14.48 4.59
N CYS A 574 -23.21 -14.02 3.57
CA CYS A 574 -22.67 -14.85 2.48
C CYS A 574 -21.90 -16.07 3.01
N GLN A 575 -21.23 -15.89 4.14
CA GLN A 575 -20.36 -16.85 4.78
C GLN A 575 -21.10 -18.06 5.37
N THR A 576 -22.42 -17.97 5.56
CA THR A 576 -23.25 -19.09 5.99
C THR A 576 -23.22 -20.23 4.97
N CYS A 577 -23.10 -19.90 3.69
CA CYS A 577 -22.87 -20.87 2.61
C CYS A 577 -21.41 -20.88 2.16
N HIS A 578 -20.81 -19.71 1.97
CA HIS A 578 -19.44 -19.56 1.48
C HIS A 578 -18.43 -19.44 2.62
N TYR A 579 -18.02 -20.58 3.18
CA TYR A 579 -17.15 -20.65 4.36
C TYR A 579 -15.97 -19.65 4.36
N THR A 580 -15.73 -19.02 5.51
CA THR A 580 -14.49 -18.31 5.80
C THR A 580 -14.01 -18.72 7.20
N PRO A 581 -12.72 -19.07 7.37
CA PRO A 581 -12.16 -19.31 8.69
C PRO A 581 -12.33 -18.11 9.64
N ALA A 582 -12.38 -16.88 9.13
CA ALA A 582 -12.47 -15.66 9.94
C ALA A 582 -13.76 -15.55 10.77
N LEU A 583 -14.86 -16.20 10.37
CA LEU A 583 -16.14 -16.18 11.07
C LEU A 583 -16.49 -17.53 11.71
N ASP A 584 -15.60 -18.53 11.62
CA ASP A 584 -15.73 -19.78 12.37
C ASP A 584 -15.17 -19.59 13.77
N LEU A 585 -15.80 -18.72 14.57
CA LEU A 585 -15.27 -18.29 15.87
C LEU A 585 -15.12 -19.42 16.89
N ALA A 586 -15.82 -20.53 16.69
CA ALA A 586 -15.72 -21.73 17.52
C ALA A 586 -14.79 -22.79 16.92
N HIS A 587 -14.18 -22.55 15.76
CA HIS A 587 -13.35 -23.50 15.01
C HIS A 587 -14.03 -24.87 14.78
N LEU A 588 -15.36 -24.89 14.67
CA LEU A 588 -16.14 -26.12 14.47
C LEU A 588 -16.17 -26.52 13.00
N GLY A 589 -15.88 -25.56 12.13
CA GLY A 589 -15.68 -25.76 10.72
C GLY A 589 -16.93 -25.85 9.88
N PRO A 590 -16.74 -26.21 8.60
CA PRO A 590 -17.84 -26.29 7.65
C PRO A 590 -18.75 -27.45 8.04
N LEU A 591 -19.86 -27.15 8.69
CA LEU A 591 -20.99 -28.08 8.80
C LEU A 591 -21.87 -27.93 7.55
N GLY A 592 -22.57 -29.00 7.20
CA GLY A 592 -23.36 -29.09 5.96
C GLY A 592 -24.81 -29.47 6.26
N PRO A 593 -25.68 -29.49 5.24
CA PRO A 593 -27.06 -29.95 5.40
C PRO A 593 -27.11 -31.40 5.87
N GLY A 594 -28.00 -31.69 6.83
CA GLY A 594 -28.21 -33.03 7.40
C GLY A 594 -27.46 -33.32 8.71
N ASP A 595 -26.71 -32.35 9.25
CA ASP A 595 -26.18 -32.41 10.61
C ASP A 595 -27.06 -31.56 11.54
N ALA A 596 -27.62 -32.19 12.57
CA ALA A 596 -28.51 -31.53 13.53
C ALA A 596 -27.84 -30.37 14.30
N ASN A 597 -26.51 -30.31 14.31
CA ASN A 597 -25.72 -29.23 14.90
C ASN A 597 -25.33 -28.13 13.89
N ALA A 598 -25.71 -28.25 12.62
CA ALA A 598 -25.23 -27.36 11.56
C ALA A 598 -25.86 -25.96 11.53
N ASN A 599 -26.93 -25.69 12.28
CA ASN A 599 -27.64 -24.39 12.37
C ASN A 599 -27.63 -23.55 11.06
N GLY A 600 -27.95 -24.17 9.91
CA GLY A 600 -28.02 -23.45 8.62
C GLY A 600 -26.73 -23.37 7.79
N ARG A 601 -25.63 -24.04 8.18
CA ARG A 601 -24.34 -24.04 7.46
C ARG A 601 -24.39 -25.00 6.25
N ASP A 602 -24.23 -24.47 5.03
CA ASP A 602 -24.07 -25.26 3.79
C ASP A 602 -22.63 -25.15 3.24
N GLN A 603 -21.66 -25.41 4.11
CA GLN A 603 -20.29 -24.97 3.89
C GLN A 603 -19.37 -26.06 3.33
N LYS A 604 -19.83 -27.32 3.29
CA LYS A 604 -19.00 -28.46 2.83
C LYS A 604 -18.89 -28.56 1.32
N VAL A 605 -19.87 -28.04 0.58
CA VAL A 605 -19.97 -28.23 -0.89
C VAL A 605 -19.77 -26.93 -1.66
N HIS A 606 -19.90 -25.79 -0.99
CA HIS A 606 -19.71 -24.47 -1.57
C HIS A 606 -18.25 -24.05 -1.52
N ARG A 607 -17.83 -23.28 -2.53
CA ARG A 607 -16.54 -22.58 -2.51
C ARG A 607 -16.53 -21.55 -1.39
N THR A 608 -15.38 -21.30 -0.79
CA THR A 608 -15.17 -20.29 0.27
C THR A 608 -15.50 -18.88 -0.19
N ASN A 609 -15.72 -17.97 0.77
CA ASN A 609 -15.97 -16.55 0.48
C ASN A 609 -14.83 -15.91 -0.33
N SER A 610 -13.57 -16.23 0.03
CA SER A 610 -12.40 -15.69 -0.68
C SER A 610 -12.40 -16.07 -2.16
N ARG A 611 -12.74 -17.32 -2.50
CA ARG A 611 -12.78 -17.77 -3.89
C ARG A 611 -13.92 -17.13 -4.67
N VAL A 612 -15.13 -17.08 -4.10
CA VAL A 612 -16.30 -16.53 -4.81
C VAL A 612 -16.26 -15.00 -4.94
N LEU A 613 -15.51 -14.31 -4.07
CA LEU A 613 -15.22 -12.89 -4.23
C LEU A 613 -13.98 -12.66 -5.11
N HIS A 614 -12.79 -13.06 -4.65
CA HIS A 614 -11.55 -12.63 -5.30
C HIS A 614 -11.31 -13.32 -6.66
N SER A 615 -11.44 -14.64 -6.75
CA SER A 615 -11.18 -15.35 -8.01
C SER A 615 -12.25 -15.03 -9.07
N HIS A 616 -13.51 -14.91 -8.63
CA HIS A 616 -14.60 -14.50 -9.53
C HIS A 616 -14.38 -13.09 -10.09
N HIS A 617 -14.10 -12.09 -9.25
CA HIS A 617 -13.90 -10.72 -9.73
C HIS A 617 -12.57 -10.56 -10.47
N GLY A 618 -11.53 -11.29 -10.05
CA GLY A 618 -10.22 -11.29 -10.68
C GLY A 618 -10.19 -11.77 -12.13
N GLN A 619 -11.28 -12.36 -12.65
CA GLN A 619 -11.38 -12.73 -14.06
C GLN A 619 -11.76 -11.54 -14.97
N PHE A 620 -12.29 -10.46 -14.40
CA PHE A 620 -12.72 -9.27 -15.14
C PHE A 620 -11.59 -8.25 -15.22
N THR A 621 -10.54 -8.59 -15.97
CA THR A 621 -9.32 -7.76 -16.11
C THR A 621 -9.55 -6.39 -16.76
N ASP A 622 -10.72 -6.21 -17.39
CA ASP A 622 -11.17 -4.95 -17.97
C ASP A 622 -11.86 -4.01 -16.96
N LEU A 623 -12.35 -4.53 -15.83
CA LEU A 623 -12.78 -3.70 -14.68
C LEU A 623 -11.67 -3.50 -13.68
N PHE A 624 -11.02 -4.60 -13.33
CA PHE A 624 -10.01 -4.62 -12.30
C PHE A 624 -8.67 -4.85 -12.97
N VAL A 625 -7.94 -3.76 -13.19
CA VAL A 625 -6.64 -3.81 -13.84
C VAL A 625 -5.66 -4.43 -12.84
N ASN A 626 -5.59 -5.76 -12.84
CA ASN A 626 -4.83 -6.56 -11.88
C ASN A 626 -3.32 -6.64 -12.21
N ASP A 627 -2.85 -5.76 -13.10
CA ASP A 627 -1.49 -5.74 -13.63
C ASP A 627 -0.63 -4.71 -12.87
N LEU A 628 -0.60 -4.81 -11.54
CA LEU A 628 0.45 -4.12 -10.79
C LEU A 628 1.74 -4.91 -11.03
N PRO A 629 2.73 -4.33 -11.74
CA PRO A 629 3.92 -5.06 -12.07
C PRO A 629 4.76 -5.36 -10.81
N PRO A 630 5.68 -6.34 -10.88
CA PRO A 630 6.55 -6.66 -9.76
C PRO A 630 7.41 -5.45 -9.32
N PRO A 631 7.90 -5.40 -8.07
CA PRO A 631 8.84 -4.39 -7.57
C PRO A 631 10.11 -4.21 -8.40
N SER A 632 10.46 -5.17 -9.27
CA SER A 632 11.57 -5.04 -10.21
C SER A 632 11.29 -4.03 -11.33
N ASP A 633 10.03 -3.77 -11.68
CA ASP A 633 9.60 -2.87 -12.75
C ASP A 633 10.00 -1.41 -12.46
N SER A 634 10.59 -0.76 -13.46
CA SER A 634 11.10 0.61 -13.34
C SER A 634 10.01 1.64 -13.07
N ARG A 635 8.75 1.39 -13.47
CA ARG A 635 7.61 2.27 -13.20
C ARG A 635 7.23 2.31 -11.72
N ARG A 636 7.67 1.34 -10.93
CA ARG A 636 7.49 1.31 -9.47
C ARG A 636 8.65 1.93 -8.71
N LYS A 637 9.68 2.39 -9.41
CA LYS A 637 10.89 2.96 -8.81
C LYS A 637 10.93 4.46 -9.01
N ASP A 638 11.47 5.15 -8.02
CA ASP A 638 11.85 6.55 -8.15
C ASP A 638 12.97 6.64 -9.20
N PRO A 639 12.81 7.42 -10.29
CA PRO A 639 13.81 7.48 -11.36
C PRO A 639 15.17 8.03 -10.93
N ALA A 640 15.22 8.82 -9.85
CA ALA A 640 16.45 9.44 -9.35
C ALA A 640 17.21 8.51 -8.39
N THR A 641 16.49 7.74 -7.56
CA THR A 641 17.12 6.88 -6.54
C THR A 641 17.13 5.40 -6.89
N GLY A 642 16.32 4.99 -7.88
CA GLY A 642 16.09 3.59 -8.23
C GLY A 642 15.35 2.78 -7.15
N LYS A 643 14.92 3.42 -6.05
CA LYS A 643 14.24 2.77 -4.93
C LYS A 643 12.75 2.59 -5.22
N LEU A 644 12.18 1.52 -4.67
CA LEU A 644 10.74 1.28 -4.73
C LEU A 644 9.98 2.41 -4.02
N VAL A 645 8.92 2.91 -4.65
CA VAL A 645 8.07 3.98 -4.10
C VAL A 645 6.61 3.75 -4.47
N VAL A 646 5.69 4.19 -3.59
CA VAL A 646 4.27 4.31 -3.96
C VAL A 646 4.09 5.64 -4.68
N ASN A 647 4.07 5.60 -6.00
CA ASN A 647 3.86 6.77 -6.87
C ASN A 647 2.46 6.74 -7.49
N ALA A 648 2.11 7.78 -8.26
CA ALA A 648 0.79 7.89 -8.90
C ALA A 648 0.43 6.68 -9.78
N PHE A 649 1.41 6.03 -10.42
CA PHE A 649 1.16 4.80 -11.19
C PHE A 649 0.75 3.64 -10.27
N VAL A 650 1.44 3.43 -9.16
CA VAL A 650 1.10 2.40 -8.17
C VAL A 650 -0.26 2.68 -7.54
N GLU A 651 -0.53 3.94 -7.16
CA GLU A 651 -1.83 4.34 -6.60
C GLU A 651 -2.98 4.15 -7.59
N ASP A 652 -2.79 4.49 -8.87
CA ASP A 652 -3.76 4.23 -9.94
C ASP A 652 -4.10 2.73 -10.05
N LYS A 653 -3.08 1.86 -10.03
CA LYS A 653 -3.29 0.41 -10.05
C LYS A 653 -4.05 -0.09 -8.82
N LEU A 654 -3.70 0.39 -7.62
CA LEU A 654 -4.43 0.01 -6.41
C LEU A 654 -5.88 0.48 -6.46
N ASN A 655 -6.10 1.76 -6.79
CA ASN A 655 -7.42 2.39 -6.91
C ASN A 655 -8.31 1.66 -7.93
N ASN A 656 -7.75 1.11 -9.01
CA ASN A 656 -8.46 0.37 -10.04
C ASN A 656 -8.43 -1.17 -9.84
N SER A 657 -8.03 -1.65 -8.66
CA SER A 657 -8.05 -3.07 -8.30
C SER A 657 -8.57 -3.28 -6.88
N CYS A 658 -7.69 -3.54 -5.90
CA CYS A 658 -8.06 -3.91 -4.53
C CYS A 658 -8.92 -2.83 -3.86
N TYR A 659 -8.59 -1.55 -4.08
CA TYR A 659 -9.27 -0.40 -3.47
C TYR A 659 -10.65 -0.08 -4.07
N GLN A 660 -11.11 -0.88 -5.05
CA GLN A 660 -12.51 -0.85 -5.46
C GLN A 660 -13.43 -1.50 -4.40
N CYS A 661 -12.91 -2.47 -3.64
CA CYS A 661 -13.68 -3.22 -2.63
C CYS A 661 -13.08 -3.12 -1.22
N HIS A 662 -11.77 -2.87 -1.11
CA HIS A 662 -11.09 -2.72 0.17
C HIS A 662 -10.90 -1.24 0.55
N PRO A 663 -10.86 -0.93 1.85
CA PRO A 663 -10.57 0.40 2.35
C PRO A 663 -9.21 0.90 1.84
N GLY A 664 -9.16 2.08 1.24
CA GLY A 664 -7.95 2.50 0.55
C GLY A 664 -7.99 3.90 -0.05
N PRO A 665 -8.91 4.20 -0.97
CA PRO A 665 -9.01 5.52 -1.60
C PRO A 665 -9.15 6.63 -0.55
N ASN A 666 -10.03 6.42 0.43
CA ASN A 666 -10.26 7.35 1.52
C ASN A 666 -9.55 6.90 2.80
N THR A 667 -9.71 5.63 3.15
CA THR A 667 -9.22 5.10 4.43
C THR A 667 -7.68 5.07 4.47
N LYS A 668 -7.01 4.71 3.37
CA LYS A 668 -5.55 4.45 3.31
C LYS A 668 -5.13 3.36 4.30
N CYS A 669 -5.77 2.18 4.23
CA CYS A 669 -5.52 1.09 5.18
C CYS A 669 -4.05 0.67 5.25
N LEU A 670 -3.34 0.74 4.12
CA LEU A 670 -1.91 0.51 4.01
C LEU A 670 -1.14 1.83 4.20
N ARG A 671 -0.56 2.03 5.38
CA ARG A 671 0.13 3.29 5.76
C ARG A 671 1.35 3.11 6.68
N GLY A 672 1.87 1.88 6.78
CA GLY A 672 2.95 1.51 7.70
C GLY A 672 4.36 1.58 7.09
N ALA A 673 5.34 0.98 7.79
CA ALA A 673 6.72 0.90 7.32
C ALA A 673 6.86 0.25 5.93
N MET A 674 6.00 -0.72 5.61
CA MET A 674 5.94 -1.35 4.30
C MET A 674 5.52 -0.36 3.20
N PHE A 675 4.47 0.43 3.44
CA PHE A 675 4.02 1.47 2.50
C PHE A 675 5.12 2.51 2.26
N ASN A 676 5.75 2.98 3.33
CA ASN A 676 6.86 3.94 3.26
C ASN A 676 8.09 3.38 2.52
N ALA A 677 8.24 2.06 2.48
CA ALA A 677 9.27 1.37 1.71
C ALA A 677 8.85 1.08 0.25
N GLY A 678 7.71 1.58 -0.21
CA GLY A 678 7.20 1.37 -1.57
C GLY A 678 6.46 0.05 -1.80
N MET A 679 6.30 -0.78 -0.76
CA MET A 679 5.62 -2.06 -0.84
C MET A 679 4.11 -1.90 -0.69
N VAL A 680 3.35 -2.70 -1.43
CA VAL A 680 1.89 -2.67 -1.45
C VAL A 680 1.26 -4.04 -1.27
N CYS A 681 -0.07 -4.10 -1.11
CA CYS A 681 -0.80 -5.33 -0.78
C CYS A 681 -0.44 -6.49 -1.72
N ASN A 682 -0.37 -6.22 -3.03
CA ASN A 682 -0.03 -7.22 -4.03
C ASN A 682 1.39 -7.77 -3.92
N ASP A 683 2.31 -7.10 -3.22
CA ASP A 683 3.67 -7.62 -2.99
C ASP A 683 3.68 -8.72 -1.92
N CYS A 684 2.70 -8.72 -1.02
CA CYS A 684 2.56 -9.73 0.03
C CYS A 684 1.51 -10.79 -0.33
N HIS A 685 0.35 -10.37 -0.83
CA HIS A 685 -0.80 -11.26 -1.03
C HIS A 685 -0.98 -11.74 -2.49
N GLY A 686 -0.27 -11.13 -3.45
CA GLY A 686 -0.51 -11.34 -4.87
C GLY A 686 -1.74 -10.58 -5.41
N GLY A 687 -2.08 -10.81 -6.67
CA GLY A 687 -3.30 -10.28 -7.30
C GLY A 687 -4.56 -11.04 -6.89
N MET A 688 -5.75 -10.51 -7.19
CA MET A 688 -7.02 -11.11 -6.75
C MET A 688 -7.20 -12.58 -7.13
N GLN A 689 -6.71 -13.02 -8.30
CA GLN A 689 -6.78 -14.42 -8.69
C GLN A 689 -5.93 -15.32 -7.77
N GLN A 690 -4.76 -14.85 -7.34
CA GLN A 690 -3.90 -15.58 -6.40
C GLN A 690 -4.55 -15.60 -5.00
N VAL A 691 -5.09 -14.46 -4.54
CA VAL A 691 -5.81 -14.38 -3.25
C VAL A 691 -7.02 -15.33 -3.21
N GLY A 692 -7.76 -15.44 -4.32
CA GLY A 692 -8.92 -16.32 -4.46
C GLY A 692 -8.59 -17.76 -4.85
N ASN A 693 -7.31 -18.09 -5.07
CA ASN A 693 -6.90 -19.45 -5.36
C ASN A 693 -6.67 -20.23 -4.06
N ASP A 694 -7.76 -20.66 -3.46
CA ASP A 694 -7.74 -21.41 -2.20
C ASP A 694 -8.12 -22.89 -2.33
N PHE A 695 -8.02 -23.58 -1.19
CA PHE A 695 -8.30 -25.00 -1.01
C PHE A 695 -9.69 -25.45 -1.47
N SER A 696 -10.65 -24.52 -1.65
CA SER A 696 -12.05 -24.85 -1.92
C SER A 696 -12.35 -25.10 -3.41
N GLN A 697 -11.35 -25.03 -4.29
CA GLN A 697 -11.54 -25.07 -5.75
C GLN A 697 -12.44 -26.21 -6.23
N ASN A 698 -12.24 -27.41 -5.68
CA ASN A 698 -12.89 -28.64 -6.12
C ASN A 698 -14.10 -29.02 -5.25
N LEU A 699 -14.50 -28.17 -4.30
CA LEU A 699 -15.71 -28.39 -3.51
C LEU A 699 -16.94 -28.35 -4.41
N SER A 700 -17.78 -29.37 -4.25
CA SER A 700 -19.06 -29.53 -4.94
C SER A 700 -19.91 -30.56 -4.21
N ALA A 701 -21.19 -30.67 -4.58
CA ALA A 701 -22.10 -31.67 -4.01
C ALA A 701 -21.57 -33.12 -4.17
N THR A 702 -20.81 -33.41 -5.24
CA THR A 702 -20.24 -34.75 -5.50
C THR A 702 -18.85 -34.95 -4.87
N LYS A 703 -18.19 -33.86 -4.44
CA LYS A 703 -16.89 -33.87 -3.74
C LYS A 703 -16.91 -32.86 -2.60
N PRO A 704 -17.64 -33.13 -1.49
CA PRO A 704 -17.68 -32.26 -0.33
C PRO A 704 -16.34 -32.23 0.40
N PHE A 705 -16.14 -31.25 1.29
CA PHE A 705 -15.06 -31.24 2.25
C PHE A 705 -15.15 -32.48 3.17
N PRO A 706 -14.02 -33.18 3.46
CA PRO A 706 -12.64 -32.85 3.07
C PRO A 706 -12.22 -33.39 1.69
N ALA A 707 -13.00 -34.28 1.06
CA ALA A 707 -12.61 -34.97 -0.17
C ALA A 707 -12.36 -34.04 -1.38
N GLY A 708 -13.09 -32.93 -1.47
CA GLY A 708 -12.88 -31.90 -2.49
C GLY A 708 -11.88 -30.80 -2.09
N ALA A 709 -11.29 -30.85 -0.89
CA ALA A 709 -10.33 -29.85 -0.44
C ALA A 709 -8.94 -30.12 -1.01
N ASP A 710 -8.28 -29.07 -1.52
CA ASP A 710 -6.87 -29.12 -1.91
C ASP A 710 -6.02 -28.34 -0.91
N LEU A 711 -5.52 -29.03 0.12
CA LEU A 711 -4.73 -28.42 1.19
C LEU A 711 -3.30 -28.04 0.77
N THR A 712 -2.93 -28.27 -0.49
CA THR A 712 -1.69 -27.71 -1.05
C THR A 712 -1.82 -26.21 -1.34
N LYS A 713 -3.07 -25.72 -1.42
CA LYS A 713 -3.40 -24.32 -1.67
C LYS A 713 -3.57 -23.54 -0.39
N ARG A 714 -3.58 -22.21 -0.54
CA ARG A 714 -3.90 -21.26 0.52
C ARG A 714 -5.23 -21.62 1.21
N ILE A 715 -5.24 -21.52 2.53
CA ILE A 715 -6.44 -21.39 3.35
C ILE A 715 -6.57 -19.90 3.71
N PRO A 716 -7.60 -19.20 3.22
CA PRO A 716 -7.80 -17.78 3.49
C PRO A 716 -7.80 -17.53 4.99
N TRP A 717 -7.22 -16.41 5.44
CA TRP A 717 -7.06 -16.04 6.84
C TRP A 717 -6.09 -16.91 7.68
N ALA A 718 -6.02 -18.22 7.43
CA ALA A 718 -5.07 -19.09 8.13
C ALA A 718 -3.65 -19.03 7.55
N ASN A 719 -3.52 -18.82 6.22
CA ASN A 719 -2.23 -18.70 5.52
C ASN A 719 -2.00 -17.26 5.04
N GLU A 720 -1.86 -16.33 5.99
CA GLU A 720 -1.44 -14.96 5.71
C GLU A 720 0.09 -14.83 5.60
N PRO A 721 0.60 -13.87 4.80
CA PRO A 721 2.01 -13.53 4.77
C PRO A 721 2.52 -13.20 6.17
N LYS A 722 3.62 -13.83 6.58
CA LYS A 722 4.24 -13.60 7.88
C LYS A 722 5.48 -12.73 7.71
N CYS A 723 6.00 -12.15 8.79
CA CYS A 723 7.24 -11.35 8.73
C CYS A 723 8.38 -12.14 8.08
N GLN A 724 8.48 -13.43 8.38
CA GLN A 724 9.48 -14.34 7.85
C GLN A 724 9.36 -14.52 6.33
N SER A 725 8.16 -14.37 5.75
CA SER A 725 7.95 -14.45 4.29
C SER A 725 8.78 -13.43 3.52
N CYS A 726 9.19 -12.32 4.17
CA CYS A 726 10.07 -11.33 3.55
C CYS A 726 11.38 -11.09 4.30
N HIS A 727 11.53 -11.40 5.59
CA HIS A 727 12.75 -11.11 6.37
C HIS A 727 13.56 -12.39 6.65
N THR A 728 14.84 -12.43 6.25
CA THR A 728 15.70 -13.64 6.18
C THR A 728 16.84 -13.71 7.22
N GLY A 729 17.07 -12.67 8.03
CA GLY A 729 18.25 -12.53 8.91
C GLY A 729 18.24 -13.34 10.22
N ASP A 730 17.04 -13.61 10.76
CA ASP A 730 16.62 -14.62 11.78
C ASP A 730 15.15 -14.30 12.16
N ALA A 731 14.20 -15.22 12.41
CA ALA A 731 14.20 -16.64 12.78
C ALA A 731 13.53 -17.56 11.72
N VAL A 732 14.41 -18.25 10.98
CA VAL A 732 14.43 -19.70 10.67
C VAL A 732 13.44 -20.35 9.68
N SER A 733 13.06 -19.68 8.60
CA SER A 733 13.06 -20.23 7.21
C SER A 733 12.09 -19.45 6.33
N ASN A 734 12.52 -19.11 5.13
CA ASN A 734 11.68 -18.47 4.13
C ASN A 734 11.98 -18.96 2.72
N MET A 735 11.09 -18.62 1.79
CA MET A 735 11.18 -18.99 0.38
C MET A 735 12.58 -18.64 -0.13
N GLY A 736 13.36 -19.69 -0.41
CA GLY A 736 14.81 -19.64 -0.29
C GLY A 736 15.48 -18.43 -0.93
N LEU A 737 16.49 -17.90 -0.24
CA LEU A 737 17.53 -17.03 -0.80
C LEU A 737 18.15 -17.59 -2.11
N THR A 738 17.89 -18.85 -2.46
CA THR A 738 18.36 -19.57 -3.64
C THR A 738 17.36 -19.64 -4.79
N ASP A 739 16.08 -19.28 -4.62
CA ASP A 739 15.10 -19.33 -5.72
C ASP A 739 15.35 -18.18 -6.71
N PRO A 740 15.50 -18.44 -8.03
CA PRO A 740 15.69 -17.37 -9.01
C PRO A 740 14.41 -16.56 -9.29
N ASN A 741 13.25 -17.05 -8.87
CA ASN A 741 11.96 -16.41 -9.14
C ASN A 741 11.48 -15.48 -8.02
N VAL A 742 12.27 -15.28 -6.95
CA VAL A 742 11.93 -14.29 -5.89
C VAL A 742 12.67 -12.97 -6.12
N ILE A 743 12.00 -11.86 -5.81
CA ILE A 743 12.59 -10.52 -5.94
C ILE A 743 13.26 -10.13 -4.63
N LYS A 744 14.55 -9.83 -4.68
CA LYS A 744 15.39 -9.60 -3.51
C LYS A 744 15.69 -8.10 -3.35
N SER A 745 15.72 -7.65 -2.10
CA SER A 745 16.29 -6.36 -1.74
C SER A 745 17.82 -6.41 -1.88
N SER A 746 18.45 -5.26 -2.13
CA SER A 746 19.90 -5.14 -2.23
C SER A 746 20.62 -5.42 -0.89
N ASP A 747 19.90 -5.37 0.22
CA ASP A 747 20.45 -5.65 1.56
C ASP A 747 20.63 -7.15 1.86
N GLY A 748 20.11 -8.04 1.00
CA GLY A 748 20.22 -9.50 1.16
C GLY A 748 19.44 -10.08 2.35
N ILE A 749 18.80 -9.23 3.16
CA ILE A 749 18.02 -9.64 4.34
C ILE A 749 16.51 -9.54 4.13
N ARG A 750 16.06 -8.90 3.03
CA ARG A 750 14.65 -8.74 2.67
C ARG A 750 14.30 -9.27 1.27
N LEU A 751 13.13 -9.88 1.14
CA LEU A 751 12.42 -10.07 -0.13
C LEU A 751 11.48 -8.88 -0.35
N LEU A 752 11.37 -8.42 -1.60
CA LEU A 752 10.42 -7.38 -1.98
C LEU A 752 9.03 -7.94 -2.28
N GLN A 753 8.91 -9.27 -2.43
CA GLN A 753 7.64 -9.97 -2.56
C GLN A 753 7.66 -11.29 -1.78
N ALA A 754 6.50 -11.69 -1.25
CA ALA A 754 6.31 -12.92 -0.49
C ALA A 754 5.87 -14.13 -1.36
N TYR A 755 5.79 -13.96 -2.68
CA TYR A 755 5.46 -14.99 -3.68
C TYR A 755 6.45 -14.93 -4.85
N ARG A 756 6.47 -15.95 -5.70
CA ARG A 756 7.37 -16.03 -6.85
C ARG A 756 6.78 -15.33 -8.06
N THR A 757 7.64 -14.76 -8.89
CA THR A 757 7.23 -14.07 -10.14
C THR A 757 6.58 -15.00 -11.17
N ASN A 758 6.75 -16.31 -11.02
CA ASN A 758 6.15 -17.34 -11.87
C ASN A 758 5.00 -18.10 -11.18
N ASP A 759 4.54 -17.66 -10.00
CA ASP A 759 3.37 -18.27 -9.36
C ASP A 759 2.13 -18.00 -10.21
N THR A 760 1.67 -19.03 -10.92
CA THR A 760 0.45 -18.95 -11.72
C THR A 760 -0.76 -18.74 -10.83
N ALA A 761 -1.85 -18.20 -11.39
CA ALA A 761 -3.16 -18.09 -10.72
C ALA A 761 -3.74 -19.43 -10.19
N ASN A 762 -3.08 -20.57 -10.48
CA ASN A 762 -3.48 -21.90 -10.04
C ASN A 762 -2.63 -22.48 -8.88
N ALA A 763 -1.63 -21.75 -8.35
CA ALA A 763 -0.81 -22.19 -7.20
C ALA A 763 -1.56 -22.13 -5.87
#